data_AF-A0A961DL45-F1
#
_entry.id   AF-A0A961DL45-F1
#
_cell.length_a   1.000
_cell.length_b   1.000
_cell.length_c   1.000
_cell.angle_alpha   90.00
_cell.angle_beta   90.00
_cell.angle_gamma   90.00
#
_symmetry.space_group_name_H-M   'P 1'
#
loop_
_entity.id
_entity.type
_entity.pdbx_description
1 polymer ?
#
loop_
_entity_poly.entity_id
_entity_poly.type
_entity_poly.pdbx_seq_one_letter_code
_entity_poly.pdbx_strand_id
1 'polypeptide(L)'
;MTVDRTAGSERSFGLDIARVLAAIAVLISHVAFVTGVVNPERWDSWLRLILPRLDVGVPVFFVLSGLLVGRPFVRSLVRNTDAPDLATFTLRRFARIFPLYWVVLAATLAFGAGAAPSPQRLVATMALVHIYVPGWAIGPITQSWTLATEISFYAFMPLWAWWMRRRMVSVTDQLQRSRWIGRSLAGWALIALVFRLAVIAGTNVYDYEDPSAVDLRGALLTWLPNHLDVFAAGVWFAVLLERRRLGETVLVKRVEDRPWVASIPARLWCYFGATLALLIASTGLDLPPLHTGFDGRQTVLRHGLFAVAATLAVAPSALQGPSRRWGALDVRLASWVRVGALGTYGVYLWHQVVTEWWFDWRDLADFNAPFPTALFVVVAVSAALAALTYHAVERWSLPALSKVLTAPVLSSPVGSSSSGASSTGASSADGSATAPRPRLLGATPALDGLRGLAIAAVLGTHYIFAVPGAEHRFLRGGFLGVDVFLVLSGFLISATLLRERDRTGTVRLGAFLTRRARRLLPPLVLFFLVHATVTAVIGDSLREEAIQAATALTFISNWQLSFGHHPPFDLVHLWSLAVEGQLYVLCGVAVAIAHRWLDRTREVLLALGAAAAAVMAWRYLSFRMGHDLEALYERTDVRADSMVIGAMAAVAWRARLVPKRVASTCGLIGGVFLLGAWMWTSAGSAWLFAGGFTLVAAASAAVALDVVDADGSVIGAIAGWAPLRSLGRISYSLYLWHLPIFVWFARGLPDMHGPLRYAVAVVVSVAVASISYALVERRVVSARRDAAAVESAGVGSGGVSGNADRDGRMAIDGDRRVGDRLGSGE
;
A
#
# COMPACT_ATOMS: atom_id res chain seq x y z
N MET A 1 -27.00 -17.02 37.82
CA MET A 1 -27.42 -16.24 36.63
C MET A 1 -26.52 -15.01 36.52
N THR A 2 -25.35 -15.19 35.91
CA THR A 2 -24.35 -14.14 35.66
C THR A 2 -24.77 -13.34 34.44
N VAL A 3 -25.28 -12.14 34.68
CA VAL A 3 -25.58 -11.15 33.62
C VAL A 3 -24.31 -10.92 32.82
N ASP A 4 -24.39 -11.22 31.53
CA ASP A 4 -23.35 -11.06 30.52
C ASP A 4 -22.91 -9.59 30.42
N ARG A 5 -21.92 -9.22 31.23
CA ARG A 5 -21.23 -7.92 31.18
C ARG A 5 -20.29 -7.79 29.98
N THR A 6 -20.26 -8.73 29.03
CA THR A 6 -19.30 -8.72 27.91
C THR A 6 -19.86 -8.17 26.59
N ALA A 7 -21.16 -7.90 26.49
CA ALA A 7 -21.77 -7.40 25.24
C ALA A 7 -21.49 -5.90 24.94
N GLY A 8 -20.83 -5.18 25.84
CA GLY A 8 -20.49 -3.76 25.69
C GLY A 8 -19.01 -3.53 25.39
N SER A 9 -18.68 -3.20 24.13
CA SER A 9 -17.40 -2.62 23.67
C SER A 9 -16.19 -3.56 23.48
N GLU A 10 -16.31 -4.57 22.63
CA GLU A 10 -15.13 -5.05 21.89
C GLU A 10 -14.72 -4.01 20.83
N ARG A 11 -14.17 -2.85 21.25
CA ARG A 11 -13.38 -2.00 20.34
C ARG A 11 -12.14 -2.79 19.96
N SER A 12 -11.89 -2.98 18.67
CA SER A 12 -10.65 -3.61 18.23
C SER A 12 -9.50 -2.65 18.52
N PHE A 13 -8.55 -3.08 19.35
CA PHE A 13 -7.34 -2.32 19.70
C PHE A 13 -6.61 -1.74 18.47
N GLY A 14 -6.63 -2.43 17.33
CA GLY A 14 -6.07 -1.91 16.08
C GLY A 14 -6.75 -0.66 15.53
N LEU A 15 -8.06 -0.47 15.75
CA LEU A 15 -8.77 0.76 15.35
C LEU A 15 -8.45 1.92 16.30
N ASP A 16 -8.20 1.62 17.57
CA ASP A 16 -7.79 2.62 18.56
C ASP A 16 -6.35 3.09 18.29
N ILE A 17 -5.42 2.20 17.92
CA ILE A 17 -4.08 2.57 17.41
C ILE A 17 -4.18 3.47 16.17
N ALA A 18 -5.02 3.11 15.20
CA ALA A 18 -5.16 3.89 13.97
C ALA A 18 -5.60 5.34 14.25
N ARG A 19 -6.48 5.55 15.25
CA ARG A 19 -6.85 6.91 15.70
C ARG A 19 -5.69 7.65 16.36
N VAL A 20 -4.89 6.97 17.19
CA VAL A 20 -3.70 7.58 17.83
C VAL A 20 -2.70 8.04 16.79
N LEU A 21 -2.36 7.17 15.83
CA LEU A 21 -1.44 7.52 14.75
C LEU A 21 -1.97 8.67 13.89
N ALA A 22 -3.28 8.69 13.59
CA ALA A 22 -3.91 9.78 12.87
C ALA A 22 -3.84 11.12 13.64
N ALA A 23 -4.08 11.12 14.95
CA ALA A 23 -3.97 12.32 15.78
C ALA A 23 -2.55 12.87 15.79
N ILE A 24 -1.55 11.99 16.00
CA ILE A 24 -0.13 12.37 16.03
C ILE A 24 0.31 12.88 14.66
N ALA A 25 -0.13 12.25 13.57
CA ALA A 25 0.19 12.69 12.21
C ALA A 25 -0.30 14.13 11.95
N VAL A 26 -1.54 14.44 12.33
CA VAL A 26 -2.10 15.81 12.21
C VAL A 26 -1.36 16.80 13.10
N LEU A 27 -1.02 16.42 14.34
CA LEU A 27 -0.23 17.26 15.24
C LEU A 27 1.15 17.59 14.63
N ILE A 28 1.87 16.58 14.15
CA ILE A 28 3.18 16.78 13.51
C ILE A 28 3.07 17.71 12.30
N SER A 29 2.03 17.55 11.48
CA SER A 29 1.77 18.41 10.33
C SER A 29 1.59 19.88 10.74
N HIS A 30 0.77 20.17 11.76
CA HIS A 30 0.59 21.53 12.25
C HIS A 30 1.88 22.12 12.84
N VAL A 31 2.61 21.36 13.67
CA VAL A 31 3.89 21.83 14.23
C VAL A 31 4.92 22.07 13.13
N ALA A 32 5.01 21.19 12.14
CA ALA A 32 5.89 21.37 10.99
C ALA A 32 5.55 22.64 10.20
N PHE A 33 4.26 22.92 10.01
CA PHE A 33 3.80 24.14 9.37
C PHE A 33 4.21 25.39 10.15
N VAL A 34 3.80 25.52 11.42
CA VAL A 34 4.05 26.75 12.21
C VAL A 34 5.53 26.99 12.51
N THR A 35 6.37 25.94 12.49
CA THR A 35 7.82 26.08 12.73
C THR A 35 8.59 26.42 11.45
N GLY A 36 7.93 26.42 10.29
CA GLY A 36 8.54 26.74 9.00
C GLY A 36 9.32 25.59 8.38
N VAL A 37 9.09 24.34 8.78
CA VAL A 37 9.71 23.14 8.15
C VAL A 37 9.39 23.08 6.66
N VAL A 38 8.24 23.63 6.28
CA VAL A 38 7.80 23.79 4.90
C VAL A 38 8.70 24.70 4.05
N ASN A 39 9.43 25.64 4.66
CA ASN A 39 10.20 26.64 3.93
C ASN A 39 11.52 26.06 3.40
N PRO A 40 11.72 25.98 2.07
CA PRO A 40 12.94 25.44 1.47
C PRO A 40 14.21 26.26 1.79
N GLU A 41 14.09 27.56 2.06
CA GLU A 41 15.25 28.41 2.39
C GLU A 41 15.78 28.13 3.80
N ARG A 42 14.95 27.53 4.66
CA ARG A 42 15.25 27.28 6.06
C ARG A 42 15.56 25.81 6.33
N TRP A 43 14.88 24.90 5.64
CA TRP A 43 14.96 23.46 5.87
C TRP A 43 15.45 22.74 4.62
N ASP A 44 16.73 22.40 4.62
CA ASP A 44 17.36 21.55 3.60
C ASP A 44 17.27 20.06 3.99
N SER A 45 16.03 19.57 4.15
CA SER A 45 15.77 18.16 4.44
C SER A 45 14.54 17.69 3.69
N TRP A 46 14.60 16.45 3.16
CA TRP A 46 13.46 15.79 2.52
C TRP A 46 12.21 15.70 3.40
N LEU A 47 12.37 15.74 4.72
CA LEU A 47 11.27 15.76 5.68
C LEU A 47 10.31 16.93 5.43
N ARG A 48 10.77 18.03 4.83
CA ARG A 48 9.92 19.16 4.43
C ARG A 48 8.79 18.78 3.48
N LEU A 49 8.96 17.74 2.68
CA LEU A 49 7.95 17.28 1.72
C LEU A 49 6.93 16.33 2.37
N ILE A 50 7.30 15.63 3.45
CA ILE A 50 6.45 14.60 4.07
C ILE A 50 5.74 15.10 5.32
N LEU A 51 6.43 15.79 6.23
CA LEU A 51 5.88 16.19 7.52
C LEU A 51 4.59 17.03 7.38
N PRO A 52 4.49 18.01 6.46
CA PRO A 52 3.25 18.74 6.23
C PRO A 52 2.13 17.84 5.70
N ARG A 53 2.47 16.78 4.96
CA ARG A 53 1.52 15.83 4.34
C ARG A 53 0.99 14.77 5.29
N LEU A 54 1.44 14.80 6.56
CA LEU A 54 0.85 14.01 7.63
C LEU A 54 -0.57 14.49 8.02
N ASP A 55 -1.05 15.59 7.42
CA ASP A 55 -2.46 15.97 7.37
C ASP A 55 -3.38 14.91 6.72
N VAL A 56 -2.81 13.89 6.04
CA VAL A 56 -3.51 12.64 5.68
C VAL A 56 -4.17 11.93 6.87
N GLY A 57 -3.75 12.24 8.11
CA GLY A 57 -4.41 11.78 9.32
C GLY A 57 -5.89 12.19 9.42
N VAL A 58 -6.31 13.32 8.84
CA VAL A 58 -7.72 13.73 8.82
C VAL A 58 -8.59 12.75 8.01
N PRO A 59 -8.28 12.44 6.74
CA PRO A 59 -8.94 11.35 6.02
C PRO A 59 -8.98 10.01 6.78
N VAL A 60 -7.93 9.65 7.52
CA VAL A 60 -7.93 8.43 8.37
C VAL A 60 -9.04 8.50 9.42
N PHE A 61 -9.24 9.65 10.08
CA PHE A 61 -10.38 9.85 10.98
C PHE A 61 -11.71 9.68 10.28
N PHE A 62 -11.90 10.26 9.09
CA PHE A 62 -13.15 10.13 8.35
C PHE A 62 -13.47 8.69 7.92
N VAL A 63 -12.46 7.91 7.49
CA VAL A 63 -12.65 6.47 7.21
C VAL A 63 -13.05 5.73 8.50
N LEU A 64 -12.39 6.00 9.63
CA LEU A 64 -12.72 5.39 10.92
C LEU A 64 -14.13 5.77 11.39
N SER A 65 -14.52 7.03 11.24
CA SER A 65 -15.85 7.54 11.57
C SER A 65 -16.91 6.91 10.68
N GLY A 66 -16.68 6.81 9.37
CA GLY A 66 -17.54 6.09 8.43
C GLY A 66 -17.77 4.63 8.85
N LEU A 67 -16.71 3.92 9.25
CA LEU A 67 -16.81 2.54 9.74
C LEU A 67 -17.61 2.45 11.06
N LEU A 68 -17.24 3.24 12.06
CA LEU A 68 -17.77 3.09 13.42
C LEU A 68 -19.20 3.60 13.56
N VAL A 69 -19.51 4.71 12.89
CA VAL A 69 -20.84 5.32 12.87
C VAL A 69 -21.73 4.56 11.89
N GLY A 70 -21.20 4.20 10.72
CA GLY A 70 -21.96 3.50 9.69
C GLY A 70 -22.38 2.08 10.06
N ARG A 71 -21.54 1.36 10.83
CA ARG A 71 -21.76 -0.05 11.18
C ARG A 71 -23.14 -0.39 11.76
N PRO A 72 -23.66 0.29 12.80
CA PRO A 72 -25.00 -0.03 13.33
C PRO A 72 -26.12 0.19 12.29
N PHE A 73 -26.03 1.23 11.46
CA PHE A 73 -27.01 1.49 10.40
C PHE A 73 -26.93 0.46 9.28
N VAL A 74 -25.72 0.13 8.80
CA VAL A 74 -25.51 -0.91 7.79
C VAL A 74 -26.04 -2.25 8.29
N ARG A 75 -25.77 -2.61 9.55
CA ARG A 75 -26.30 -3.84 10.15
C ARG A 75 -27.83 -3.86 10.16
N SER A 76 -28.48 -2.76 10.59
CA SER A 76 -29.94 -2.62 10.55
C SER A 76 -30.49 -2.78 9.14
N LEU A 77 -29.88 -2.09 8.17
CA LEU A 77 -30.33 -2.11 6.77
C LEU A 77 -30.17 -3.49 6.14
N VAL A 78 -29.04 -4.16 6.35
CA VAL A 78 -28.76 -5.49 5.79
C VAL A 78 -29.67 -6.55 6.41
N ARG A 79 -29.84 -6.54 7.73
CA ARG A 79 -30.63 -7.54 8.46
C ARG A 79 -32.12 -7.26 8.50
N ASN A 80 -32.53 -6.10 7.99
CA ASN A 80 -33.91 -5.62 8.08
C ASN A 80 -34.44 -5.55 9.52
N THR A 81 -33.59 -5.20 10.49
CA THR A 81 -33.96 -5.00 11.90
C THR A 81 -34.20 -3.53 12.18
N ASP A 82 -34.76 -3.17 13.32
CA ASP A 82 -34.96 -1.77 13.71
C ASP A 82 -33.67 -0.94 13.60
N ALA A 83 -33.87 0.32 13.23
CA ALA A 83 -32.78 1.28 13.15
C ALA A 83 -32.26 1.57 14.57
N PRO A 84 -31.00 1.99 14.72
CA PRO A 84 -30.50 2.46 16.00
C PRO A 84 -31.39 3.59 16.54
N ASP A 85 -31.69 3.56 17.84
CA ASP A 85 -32.46 4.63 18.49
C ASP A 85 -31.74 5.98 18.29
N LEU A 86 -32.44 6.91 17.65
CA LEU A 86 -31.86 8.18 17.22
C LEU A 86 -31.55 9.08 18.42
N ALA A 87 -32.39 9.06 19.45
CA ALA A 87 -32.19 9.86 20.66
C ALA A 87 -30.92 9.41 21.39
N THR A 88 -30.78 8.11 21.66
CA THR A 88 -29.59 7.51 22.25
C THR A 88 -28.35 7.73 21.38
N PHE A 89 -28.47 7.57 20.06
CA PHE A 89 -27.38 7.81 19.13
C PHE A 89 -26.87 9.25 19.23
N THR A 90 -27.77 10.24 19.09
CA THR A 90 -27.44 11.67 19.13
C THR A 90 -26.87 12.05 20.49
N LEU A 91 -27.48 11.62 21.59
CA LEU A 91 -27.02 11.96 22.93
C LEU A 91 -25.61 11.40 23.23
N ARG A 92 -25.31 10.18 22.78
CA ARG A 92 -23.97 9.59 22.93
C ARG A 92 -22.90 10.34 22.12
N ARG A 93 -23.26 10.89 20.96
CA ARG A 93 -22.33 11.70 20.14
C ARG A 93 -22.14 13.08 20.75
N PHE A 94 -23.22 13.68 21.22
CA PHE A 94 -23.18 14.95 21.91
C PHE A 94 -22.29 14.89 23.16
N ALA A 95 -22.54 13.94 24.05
CA ALA A 95 -21.78 13.75 25.30
C ALA A 95 -20.31 13.41 25.09
N ARG A 96 -19.95 12.86 23.92
CA ARG A 96 -18.57 12.55 23.54
C ARG A 96 -17.80 13.78 23.05
N ILE A 97 -18.48 14.75 22.45
CA ILE A 97 -17.85 15.84 21.70
C ILE A 97 -17.93 17.15 22.47
N PHE A 98 -19.15 17.62 22.74
CA PHE A 98 -19.39 19.00 23.16
C PHE A 98 -18.79 19.36 24.53
N PRO A 99 -18.86 18.51 25.58
CA PRO A 99 -18.33 18.91 26.88
C PRO A 99 -16.84 19.26 26.86
N LEU A 100 -16.00 18.41 26.27
CA LEU A 100 -14.58 18.70 26.17
C LEU A 100 -14.29 19.83 25.18
N TYR A 101 -14.98 19.83 24.03
CA TYR A 101 -14.85 20.91 23.05
C TYR A 101 -15.11 22.29 23.67
N TRP A 102 -16.18 22.44 24.46
CA TRP A 102 -16.51 23.69 25.13
C TRP A 102 -15.52 24.07 26.21
N VAL A 103 -14.93 23.11 26.93
CA VAL A 103 -13.86 23.40 27.90
C VAL A 103 -12.62 23.94 27.19
N VAL A 104 -12.21 23.32 26.09
CA VAL A 104 -11.08 23.81 25.29
C VAL A 104 -11.41 25.16 24.66
N LEU A 105 -12.62 25.36 24.14
CA LEU A 105 -13.09 26.65 23.63
C LEU A 105 -13.08 27.74 24.68
N ALA A 106 -13.56 27.46 25.90
CA ALA A 106 -13.49 28.41 27.00
C ALA A 106 -12.05 28.76 27.38
N ALA A 107 -11.15 27.77 27.43
CA ALA A 107 -9.73 28.01 27.69
C ALA A 107 -9.10 28.87 26.59
N THR A 108 -9.39 28.57 25.33
CA THR A 108 -8.96 29.36 24.17
C THR A 108 -9.43 30.81 24.25
N LEU A 109 -10.68 31.06 24.65
CA LEU A 109 -11.21 32.42 24.80
C LEU A 109 -10.63 33.15 26.02
N ALA A 110 -10.30 32.42 27.09
CA ALA A 110 -9.73 32.98 28.31
C ALA A 110 -8.26 33.35 28.18
N PHE A 111 -7.51 32.61 27.36
CA PHE A 111 -6.05 32.71 27.25
C PHE A 111 -5.55 33.11 25.85
N GLY A 112 -6.43 33.32 24.88
CA GLY A 112 -6.06 33.69 23.52
C GLY A 112 -5.78 35.20 23.38
N ALA A 113 -4.69 35.55 22.69
CA ALA A 113 -4.37 36.93 22.34
C ALA A 113 -5.26 37.40 21.16
N GLY A 114 -6.42 37.99 21.45
CA GLY A 114 -7.29 38.52 20.40
C GLY A 114 -8.54 39.25 20.89
N ALA A 115 -9.20 39.98 19.98
CA ALA A 115 -10.48 40.61 20.25
C ALA A 115 -11.57 39.55 20.50
N ALA A 116 -12.47 39.83 21.45
CA ALA A 116 -13.59 38.93 21.75
C ALA A 116 -14.42 38.68 20.46
N PRO A 117 -14.76 37.42 20.14
CA PRO A 117 -15.56 37.12 18.96
C PRO A 117 -16.97 37.74 19.09
N SER A 118 -17.58 38.07 17.95
CA SER A 118 -18.99 38.50 17.97
C SER A 118 -19.89 37.38 18.51
N PRO A 119 -21.04 37.71 19.13
CA PRO A 119 -21.95 36.70 19.67
C PRO A 119 -22.37 35.64 18.65
N GLN A 120 -22.57 36.04 17.39
CA GLN A 120 -22.94 35.14 16.30
C GLN A 120 -21.81 34.16 15.97
N ARG A 121 -20.56 34.65 15.92
CA ARG A 121 -19.38 33.82 15.68
C ARG A 121 -19.19 32.83 16.82
N LEU A 122 -19.29 33.30 18.07
CA LEU A 122 -19.20 32.45 19.25
C LEU A 122 -20.25 31.32 19.23
N VAL A 123 -21.52 31.65 18.96
CA VAL A 123 -22.60 30.65 18.88
C VAL A 123 -22.35 29.66 17.74
N ALA A 124 -21.93 30.13 16.56
CA ALA A 124 -21.61 29.27 15.43
C ALA A 124 -20.44 28.32 15.72
N THR A 125 -19.40 28.80 16.42
CA THR A 125 -18.27 27.98 16.86
C THR A 125 -18.72 26.98 17.93
N MET A 126 -19.43 27.42 18.98
CA MET A 126 -19.98 26.55 20.03
C MET A 126 -20.86 25.42 19.48
N ALA A 127 -21.62 25.69 18.42
CA ALA A 127 -22.49 24.71 17.75
C ALA A 127 -21.79 23.91 16.64
N LEU A 128 -20.51 24.19 16.36
CA LEU A 128 -19.72 23.55 15.29
C LEU A 128 -20.35 23.72 13.89
N VAL A 129 -20.93 24.89 13.62
CA VAL A 129 -21.47 25.29 12.30
C VAL A 129 -20.67 26.42 11.65
N HIS A 130 -19.57 26.84 12.27
CA HIS A 130 -18.67 27.89 11.76
C HIS A 130 -18.09 27.58 10.37
N ILE A 131 -17.98 26.31 9.97
CA ILE A 131 -17.47 25.91 8.64
C ILE A 131 -18.35 26.36 7.47
N TYR A 132 -19.60 26.73 7.73
CA TYR A 132 -20.56 27.17 6.72
C TYR A 132 -20.47 28.66 6.40
N VAL A 133 -19.68 29.41 7.19
CA VAL A 133 -19.48 30.85 6.98
C VAL A 133 -17.97 31.12 6.91
N PRO A 134 -17.46 31.62 5.77
CA PRO A 134 -16.06 32.00 5.64
C PRO A 134 -15.61 32.96 6.76
N GLY A 135 -14.43 32.74 7.32
CA GLY A 135 -13.78 33.65 8.28
C GLY A 135 -14.30 33.55 9.72
N TRP A 136 -15.19 32.59 10.01
CA TRP A 136 -15.81 32.44 11.32
C TRP A 136 -15.09 31.43 12.24
N ALA A 137 -13.98 30.85 11.80
CA ALA A 137 -13.12 30.05 12.66
C ALA A 137 -12.45 30.94 13.73
N ILE A 138 -12.37 30.44 14.97
CA ILE A 138 -11.66 31.10 16.07
C ILE A 138 -10.23 30.54 16.10
N GLY A 139 -9.23 31.43 16.05
CA GLY A 139 -7.82 31.14 15.75
C GLY A 139 -7.24 29.86 16.38
N PRO A 140 -7.32 29.66 17.71
CA PRO A 140 -6.65 28.53 18.36
C PRO A 140 -7.38 27.20 18.23
N ILE A 141 -8.59 27.21 17.64
CA ILE A 141 -9.45 26.03 17.45
C ILE A 141 -9.84 25.86 15.96
N THR A 142 -8.99 26.31 15.04
CA THR A 142 -9.26 26.18 13.59
C THR A 142 -9.38 24.73 13.15
N GLN A 143 -8.61 23.79 13.72
CA GLN A 143 -8.73 22.35 13.48
C GLN A 143 -10.13 21.77 13.77
N SER A 144 -10.99 22.46 14.54
CA SER A 144 -12.36 22.00 14.80
C SER A 144 -13.26 21.92 13.57
N TRP A 145 -12.82 22.42 12.41
CA TRP A 145 -13.53 22.21 11.14
C TRP A 145 -13.79 20.72 10.87
N THR A 146 -12.85 19.83 11.21
CA THR A 146 -13.02 18.38 11.00
C THR A 146 -14.17 17.80 11.83
N LEU A 147 -14.36 18.33 13.04
CA LEU A 147 -15.39 17.94 13.97
C LEU A 147 -16.77 18.42 13.50
N ALA A 148 -16.83 19.63 12.94
CA ALA A 148 -18.02 20.15 12.28
C ALA A 148 -18.43 19.25 11.09
N THR A 149 -17.47 18.87 10.23
CA THR A 149 -17.72 17.91 9.13
C THR A 149 -18.22 16.56 9.65
N GLU A 150 -17.65 16.04 10.74
CA GLU A 150 -18.12 14.79 11.37
C GLU A 150 -19.55 14.89 11.91
N ILE A 151 -19.92 16.00 12.55
CA ILE A 151 -21.30 16.20 13.05
C ILE A 151 -22.29 16.20 11.89
N SER A 152 -21.94 16.86 10.78
CA SER A 152 -22.75 16.83 9.56
C SER A 152 -22.89 15.40 9.02
N PHE A 153 -21.83 14.58 9.09
CA PHE A 153 -21.92 13.16 8.76
C PHE A 153 -22.83 12.38 9.73
N TYR A 154 -22.81 12.70 11.02
CA TYR A 154 -23.68 12.06 12.02
C TYR A 154 -25.15 12.37 11.77
N ALA A 155 -25.47 13.58 11.31
CA ALA A 155 -26.83 13.96 10.88
C ALA A 155 -27.23 13.29 9.55
N PHE A 156 -26.28 13.16 8.62
CA PHE A 156 -26.50 12.53 7.33
C PHE A 156 -26.82 11.02 7.43
N MET A 157 -26.16 10.29 8.33
CA MET A 157 -26.28 8.84 8.44
C MET A 157 -27.72 8.32 8.70
N PRO A 158 -28.49 8.86 9.68
CA PRO A 158 -29.90 8.51 9.88
C PRO A 158 -30.78 8.81 8.67
N LEU A 159 -30.59 9.96 8.01
CA LEU A 159 -31.37 10.38 6.85
C LEU A 159 -31.13 9.44 5.66
N TRP A 160 -29.87 9.11 5.39
CA TRP A 160 -29.52 8.14 4.37
C TRP A 160 -30.06 6.75 4.69
N ALA A 161 -29.96 6.29 5.94
CA ALA A 161 -30.47 4.98 6.33
C ALA A 161 -32.00 4.89 6.17
N TRP A 162 -32.73 5.94 6.57
CA TRP A 162 -34.16 6.05 6.33
C TRP A 162 -34.52 5.98 4.84
N TRP A 163 -33.80 6.72 4.00
CA TRP A 163 -34.01 6.71 2.54
C TRP A 163 -33.72 5.34 1.93
N MET A 164 -32.60 4.70 2.33
CA MET A 164 -32.23 3.36 1.89
C MET A 164 -33.29 2.32 2.28
N ARG A 165 -33.85 2.41 3.50
CA ARG A 165 -34.92 1.51 3.94
C ARG A 165 -36.14 1.63 3.03
N ARG A 166 -36.54 2.85 2.63
CA ARG A 166 -37.65 3.08 1.68
C ARG A 166 -37.36 2.50 0.29
N ARG A 167 -36.11 2.59 -0.19
CA ARG A 167 -35.71 2.04 -1.49
C ARG A 167 -35.59 0.51 -1.51
N MET A 168 -35.38 -0.11 -0.36
CA MET A 168 -35.18 -1.57 -0.23
C MET A 168 -36.37 -2.29 0.40
N VAL A 169 -37.57 -1.67 0.47
CA VAL A 169 -38.77 -2.29 1.08
C VAL A 169 -39.11 -3.63 0.42
N SER A 170 -38.99 -3.72 -0.90
CA SER A 170 -39.26 -4.95 -1.66
C SER A 170 -38.09 -5.94 -1.68
N VAL A 171 -36.93 -5.59 -1.14
CA VAL A 171 -35.72 -6.42 -1.17
C VAL A 171 -35.61 -7.19 0.15
N THR A 172 -36.01 -8.46 0.14
CA THR A 172 -35.95 -9.33 1.31
C THR A 172 -34.60 -10.00 1.49
N ASP A 173 -33.91 -10.30 0.39
CA ASP A 173 -32.60 -10.95 0.41
C ASP A 173 -31.50 -10.02 0.98
N GLN A 174 -30.88 -10.45 2.08
CA GLN A 174 -29.87 -9.68 2.80
C GLN A 174 -28.63 -9.40 1.94
N LEU A 175 -28.32 -10.32 1.01
CA LEU A 175 -27.25 -10.19 0.05
C LEU A 175 -27.49 -9.04 -0.91
N GLN A 176 -28.65 -9.05 -1.54
CA GLN A 176 -29.08 -8.04 -2.47
C GLN A 176 -29.13 -6.67 -1.78
N ARG A 177 -29.64 -6.59 -0.54
CA ARG A 177 -29.60 -5.37 0.27
C ARG A 177 -28.18 -4.85 0.46
N SER A 178 -27.23 -5.73 0.79
CA SER A 178 -25.82 -5.35 0.92
C SER A 178 -25.20 -4.84 -0.40
N ARG A 179 -25.66 -5.35 -1.55
CA ARG A 179 -25.24 -4.88 -2.90
C ARG A 179 -25.83 -3.51 -3.22
N TRP A 180 -27.10 -3.28 -2.88
CA TRP A 180 -27.74 -1.98 -2.97
C TRP A 180 -27.03 -0.92 -2.13
N ILE A 181 -26.74 -1.23 -0.86
CA ILE A 181 -25.97 -0.34 0.02
C ILE A 181 -24.60 -0.04 -0.61
N GLY A 182 -23.87 -1.06 -1.07
CA GLY A 182 -22.56 -0.88 -1.72
C GLY A 182 -22.63 0.01 -2.97
N ARG A 183 -23.66 -0.10 -3.80
CA ARG A 183 -23.87 0.79 -4.96
C ARG A 183 -24.16 2.23 -4.54
N SER A 184 -24.92 2.43 -3.47
CA SER A 184 -25.20 3.79 -2.96
C SER A 184 -23.93 4.53 -2.52
N LEU A 185 -22.93 3.80 -2.01
CA LEU A 185 -21.62 4.37 -1.63
C LEU A 185 -20.83 4.87 -2.84
N ALA A 186 -20.98 4.24 -4.01
CA ALA A 186 -20.40 4.79 -5.25
C ALA A 186 -21.06 6.13 -5.63
N GLY A 187 -22.36 6.29 -5.33
CA GLY A 187 -23.06 7.56 -5.47
C GLY A 187 -22.49 8.65 -4.56
N TRP A 188 -22.13 8.32 -3.32
CA TRP A 188 -21.47 9.27 -2.40
C TRP A 188 -20.12 9.74 -2.96
N ALA A 189 -19.32 8.81 -3.47
CA ALA A 189 -18.03 9.15 -4.07
C ALA A 189 -18.18 10.03 -5.32
N LEU A 190 -19.22 9.78 -6.14
CA LEU A 190 -19.54 10.64 -7.28
C LEU A 190 -19.98 12.04 -6.85
N ILE A 191 -20.84 12.15 -5.83
CA ILE A 191 -21.26 13.45 -5.28
C ILE A 191 -20.03 14.23 -4.78
N ALA A 192 -19.12 13.57 -4.08
CA ALA A 192 -17.89 14.20 -3.60
C ALA A 192 -17.01 14.72 -4.74
N LEU A 193 -16.83 13.91 -5.79
CA LEU A 193 -16.06 14.31 -6.96
C LEU A 193 -16.71 15.49 -7.70
N VAL A 194 -18.02 15.42 -7.97
CA VAL A 194 -18.73 16.51 -8.67
C VAL A 194 -18.73 17.79 -7.85
N PHE A 195 -19.01 17.71 -6.55
CA PHE A 195 -18.96 18.86 -5.65
C PHE A 195 -17.57 19.50 -5.68
N ARG A 196 -16.50 18.71 -5.56
CA ARG A 196 -15.13 19.21 -5.58
C ARG A 196 -14.78 19.88 -6.91
N LEU A 197 -15.16 19.28 -8.03
CA LEU A 197 -14.95 19.86 -9.36
C LEU A 197 -15.74 21.16 -9.53
N ALA A 198 -16.98 21.23 -9.01
CA ALA A 198 -17.79 22.43 -9.04
C ALA A 198 -17.20 23.56 -8.18
N VAL A 199 -16.68 23.26 -6.98
CA VAL A 199 -15.95 24.22 -6.15
C VAL A 199 -14.72 24.74 -6.89
N ILE A 200 -13.93 23.85 -7.48
CA ILE A 200 -12.73 24.22 -8.25
C ILE A 200 -13.08 25.07 -9.48
N ALA A 201 -14.17 24.76 -10.18
CA ALA A 201 -14.60 25.52 -11.35
C ALA A 201 -15.24 26.87 -10.99
N GLY A 202 -15.89 26.96 -9.82
CA GLY A 202 -16.59 28.15 -9.35
C GLY A 202 -15.76 29.09 -8.48
N THR A 203 -14.50 28.75 -8.19
CA THR A 203 -13.58 29.57 -7.39
C THR A 203 -12.25 29.68 -8.12
N ASN A 204 -11.68 30.89 -8.20
CA ASN A 204 -10.39 31.08 -8.86
C ASN A 204 -9.24 30.36 -8.12
N VAL A 205 -8.12 30.19 -8.81
CA VAL A 205 -6.84 29.79 -8.20
C VAL A 205 -6.53 30.81 -7.10
N TYR A 206 -5.97 30.31 -5.98
CA TYR A 206 -5.48 31.07 -4.84
C TYR A 206 -4.93 32.45 -5.26
N ASP A 207 -5.77 33.48 -5.14
CA ASP A 207 -5.36 34.85 -5.36
C ASP A 207 -4.93 35.40 -4.01
N TYR A 208 -3.60 35.49 -3.80
CA TYR A 208 -3.06 36.06 -2.56
C TYR A 208 -3.41 37.55 -2.41
N GLU A 209 -3.89 38.20 -3.48
CA GLU A 209 -4.34 39.60 -3.49
C GLU A 209 -5.82 39.75 -3.06
N ASP A 210 -6.62 38.67 -3.09
CA ASP A 210 -8.02 38.66 -2.61
C ASP A 210 -8.23 37.68 -1.44
N PRO A 211 -8.06 38.15 -0.19
CA PRO A 211 -8.32 37.35 1.01
C PRO A 211 -9.74 36.78 1.10
N SER A 212 -10.74 37.37 0.41
CA SER A 212 -12.13 36.93 0.49
C SER A 212 -12.42 35.71 -0.38
N ALA A 213 -11.77 35.58 -1.54
CA ALA A 213 -11.85 34.40 -2.41
C ALA A 213 -11.19 33.17 -1.78
N VAL A 214 -10.09 33.38 -1.03
CA VAL A 214 -9.37 32.35 -0.28
C VAL A 214 -10.25 31.70 0.79
N ASP A 215 -11.08 32.52 1.43
CA ASP A 215 -11.94 32.11 2.54
C ASP A 215 -13.12 31.22 2.07
N LEU A 216 -13.74 31.55 0.93
CA LEU A 216 -14.88 30.78 0.40
C LEU A 216 -14.49 29.38 -0.10
N ARG A 217 -13.43 29.27 -0.91
CA ARG A 217 -12.97 27.96 -1.43
C ARG A 217 -12.52 27.06 -0.28
N GLY A 218 -11.76 27.62 0.67
CA GLY A 218 -11.34 26.92 1.88
C GLY A 218 -12.53 26.37 2.66
N ALA A 219 -13.53 27.22 2.94
CA ALA A 219 -14.74 26.82 3.64
C ALA A 219 -15.49 25.69 2.91
N LEU A 220 -15.77 25.83 1.62
CA LEU A 220 -16.49 24.82 0.83
C LEU A 220 -15.79 23.45 0.84
N LEU A 221 -14.45 23.43 0.79
CA LEU A 221 -13.69 22.19 0.83
C LEU A 221 -13.72 21.50 2.21
N THR A 222 -14.08 22.19 3.29
CA THR A 222 -14.30 21.55 4.61
C THR A 222 -15.69 20.91 4.74
N TRP A 223 -16.62 21.18 3.83
CA TRP A 223 -17.98 20.68 3.94
C TRP A 223 -18.08 19.17 3.71
N LEU A 224 -19.11 18.55 4.31
CA LEU A 224 -19.37 17.11 4.17
C LEU A 224 -19.37 16.62 2.71
N PRO A 225 -20.01 17.28 1.73
CA PRO A 225 -20.03 16.80 0.35
C PRO A 225 -18.63 16.52 -0.20
N ASN A 226 -17.63 17.36 0.08
CA ASN A 226 -16.25 17.14 -0.38
C ASN A 226 -15.62 15.84 0.18
N HIS A 227 -16.05 15.38 1.35
CA HIS A 227 -15.47 14.24 2.07
C HIS A 227 -16.33 12.98 2.06
N LEU A 228 -17.49 12.99 1.38
CA LEU A 228 -18.39 11.85 1.32
C LEU A 228 -17.74 10.58 0.77
N ASP A 229 -16.75 10.70 -0.12
CA ASP A 229 -15.94 9.60 -0.66
C ASP A 229 -15.12 8.89 0.44
N VAL A 230 -14.46 9.66 1.31
CA VAL A 230 -13.65 9.12 2.41
C VAL A 230 -14.53 8.46 3.48
N PHE A 231 -15.67 9.08 3.84
CA PHE A 231 -16.65 8.45 4.74
C PHE A 231 -17.24 7.18 4.12
N ALA A 232 -17.52 7.17 2.82
CA ALA A 232 -18.03 6.02 2.09
C ALA A 232 -17.07 4.83 2.18
N ALA A 233 -15.76 5.04 2.11
CA ALA A 233 -14.75 3.98 2.28
C ALA A 233 -14.86 3.31 3.67
N GLY A 234 -15.12 4.10 4.72
CA GLY A 234 -15.40 3.61 6.06
C GLY A 234 -16.67 2.76 6.13
N VAL A 235 -17.78 3.27 5.59
CA VAL A 235 -19.07 2.55 5.55
C VAL A 235 -18.96 1.27 4.71
N TRP A 236 -18.13 1.28 3.66
CA TRP A 236 -17.85 0.11 2.83
C TRP A 236 -17.21 -1.02 3.64
N PHE A 237 -16.28 -0.74 4.55
CA PHE A 237 -15.78 -1.75 5.48
C PHE A 237 -16.89 -2.34 6.36
N ALA A 238 -17.85 -1.54 6.82
CA ALA A 238 -19.00 -2.06 7.57
C ALA A 238 -19.87 -3.00 6.72
N VAL A 239 -20.08 -2.69 5.43
CA VAL A 239 -20.79 -3.58 4.49
C VAL A 239 -20.04 -4.90 4.31
N LEU A 240 -18.72 -4.85 4.12
CA LEU A 240 -17.90 -6.06 4.00
C LEU A 240 -17.97 -6.94 5.25
N LEU A 241 -17.94 -6.33 6.44
CA LEU A 241 -18.07 -7.05 7.71
C LEU A 241 -19.42 -7.75 7.86
N GLU A 242 -20.53 -7.14 7.42
CA GLU A 242 -21.83 -7.81 7.44
C GLU A 242 -21.94 -8.89 6.35
N ARG A 243 -21.46 -8.65 5.12
CA ARG A 243 -21.41 -9.69 4.08
C ARG A 243 -20.64 -10.93 4.52
N ARG A 244 -19.54 -10.72 5.27
CA ARG A 244 -18.76 -11.81 5.88
C ARG A 244 -19.61 -12.68 6.80
N ARG A 245 -20.58 -12.10 7.52
CA ARG A 245 -21.47 -12.82 8.44
C ARG A 245 -22.60 -13.56 7.73
N LEU A 246 -23.00 -13.10 6.55
CA LEU A 246 -24.08 -13.71 5.75
C LEU A 246 -23.65 -14.96 4.97
N GLY A 247 -22.39 -15.37 5.08
CA GLY A 247 -21.89 -16.51 4.31
C GLY A 247 -21.84 -16.27 2.80
N GLU A 248 -21.89 -15.00 2.33
CA GLU A 248 -21.78 -14.67 0.91
C GLU A 248 -20.42 -15.11 0.35
N THR A 249 -20.48 -16.27 -0.31
CA THR A 249 -19.66 -16.84 -1.38
C THR A 249 -18.18 -16.46 -1.47
N VAL A 250 -17.35 -17.47 -1.22
CA VAL A 250 -16.05 -17.75 -1.88
C VAL A 250 -14.89 -16.79 -1.55
N LEU A 251 -15.13 -15.49 -1.28
CA LEU A 251 -14.13 -14.57 -0.73
C LEU A 251 -13.94 -14.79 0.78
N VAL A 252 -14.98 -15.31 1.45
CA VAL A 252 -15.06 -15.46 2.91
C VAL A 252 -14.93 -16.92 3.37
N LYS A 253 -15.40 -17.89 2.58
CA LYS A 253 -15.24 -19.32 2.90
C LYS A 253 -13.77 -19.78 2.99
N ARG A 254 -12.81 -19.03 2.39
CA ARG A 254 -11.36 -19.26 2.56
C ARG A 254 -10.69 -18.34 3.59
N VAL A 255 -11.43 -17.39 4.16
CA VAL A 255 -10.97 -16.53 5.27
C VAL A 255 -11.12 -17.25 6.61
N GLU A 256 -12.00 -18.25 6.71
CA GLU A 256 -12.14 -19.11 7.89
C GLU A 256 -10.87 -19.92 8.19
N ASP A 257 -10.13 -20.37 7.16
CA ASP A 257 -8.91 -21.18 7.38
C ASP A 257 -7.65 -20.34 7.65
N ARG A 258 -7.64 -19.06 7.28
CA ARG A 258 -6.66 -18.01 7.67
C ARG A 258 -7.01 -16.69 6.94
N PRO A 259 -7.37 -15.60 7.64
CA PRO A 259 -7.72 -14.35 6.96
C PRO A 259 -6.47 -13.81 6.27
N TRP A 260 -6.48 -13.64 4.95
CA TRP A 260 -5.34 -13.09 4.22
C TRP A 260 -4.96 -11.70 4.75
N VAL A 261 -5.92 -10.83 5.09
CA VAL A 261 -5.69 -9.52 5.77
C VAL A 261 -5.18 -9.67 7.21
N ALA A 262 -5.44 -10.79 7.87
CA ALA A 262 -4.87 -11.08 9.19
C ALA A 262 -3.48 -11.73 9.14
N SER A 263 -3.00 -12.08 7.93
CA SER A 263 -1.60 -12.46 7.77
C SER A 263 -0.74 -11.21 7.92
N ILE A 264 0.36 -11.31 8.68
CA ILE A 264 1.35 -10.24 8.84
C ILE A 264 1.72 -9.61 7.48
N PRO A 265 1.95 -10.39 6.40
CA PRO A 265 2.26 -9.84 5.08
C PRO A 265 1.18 -8.89 4.54
N ALA A 266 -0.10 -9.28 4.53
CA ALA A 266 -1.15 -8.42 3.96
C ALA A 266 -1.32 -7.10 4.70
N ARG A 267 -1.11 -7.07 6.02
CA ARG A 267 -1.13 -5.83 6.79
C ARG A 267 -0.01 -4.90 6.37
N LEU A 268 1.21 -5.42 6.28
CA LEU A 268 2.36 -4.67 5.80
C LEU A 268 2.11 -4.11 4.40
N TRP A 269 1.34 -4.80 3.55
CA TRP A 269 0.99 -4.31 2.21
C TRP A 269 -0.02 -3.19 2.18
N CYS A 270 -1.02 -3.23 3.04
CA CYS A 270 -1.91 -2.11 3.23
C CYS A 270 -1.11 -0.87 3.68
N TYR A 271 -0.17 -1.02 4.61
CA TYR A 271 0.69 0.07 5.05
C TYR A 271 1.66 0.54 3.96
N PHE A 272 2.23 -0.39 3.20
CA PHE A 272 3.10 -0.08 2.07
C PHE A 272 2.34 0.72 0.98
N GLY A 273 1.15 0.26 0.58
CA GLY A 273 0.33 0.97 -0.40
C GLY A 273 -0.14 2.34 0.09
N ALA A 274 -0.47 2.45 1.39
CA ALA A 274 -0.76 3.74 2.00
C ALA A 274 0.44 4.70 1.97
N THR A 275 1.63 4.17 2.26
CA THR A 275 2.89 4.91 2.20
C THR A 275 3.17 5.36 0.77
N LEU A 276 3.04 4.47 -0.22
CA LEU A 276 3.24 4.80 -1.63
C LEU A 276 2.29 5.92 -2.09
N ALA A 277 1.00 5.85 -1.73
CA ALA A 277 0.06 6.91 -2.05
C ALA A 277 0.44 8.26 -1.41
N LEU A 278 0.95 8.25 -0.17
CA LEU A 278 1.46 9.43 0.50
C LEU A 278 2.74 9.97 -0.16
N LEU A 279 3.66 9.10 -0.59
CA LEU A 279 4.87 9.49 -1.31
C LEU A 279 4.53 10.17 -2.64
N ILE A 280 3.63 9.58 -3.44
CA ILE A 280 3.15 10.18 -4.69
C ILE A 280 2.50 11.54 -4.41
N ALA A 281 1.70 11.66 -3.34
CA ALA A 281 1.08 12.93 -3.00
C ALA A 281 2.11 14.00 -2.57
N SER A 282 3.19 13.57 -1.92
CA SER A 282 4.21 14.46 -1.35
C SER A 282 5.20 14.97 -2.39
N THR A 283 5.53 14.17 -3.41
CA THR A 283 6.57 14.50 -4.39
C THR A 283 6.08 14.56 -5.83
N GLY A 284 4.94 13.92 -6.12
CA GLY A 284 4.45 13.76 -7.48
C GLY A 284 3.52 14.85 -7.97
N LEU A 285 3.00 15.69 -7.07
CA LEU A 285 2.00 16.71 -7.40
C LEU A 285 2.54 18.14 -7.39
N ASP A 286 3.85 18.32 -7.16
CA ASP A 286 4.52 19.62 -7.01
C ASP A 286 3.76 20.56 -6.05
N LEU A 287 3.36 20.01 -4.89
CA LEU A 287 2.53 20.76 -3.97
C LEU A 287 3.33 21.92 -3.37
N PRO A 288 2.76 23.13 -3.29
CA PRO A 288 3.40 24.27 -2.66
C PRO A 288 3.82 23.94 -1.21
N PRO A 289 4.92 24.53 -0.73
CA PRO A 289 5.44 24.27 0.60
C PRO A 289 4.42 24.62 1.69
N LEU A 290 3.70 25.72 1.55
CA LEU A 290 2.64 26.13 2.47
C LEU A 290 1.32 25.38 2.18
N HIS A 291 0.49 25.14 3.20
CA HIS A 291 -0.83 24.48 3.06
C HIS A 291 -1.84 25.26 2.18
N THR A 292 -1.48 26.47 1.77
CA THR A 292 -2.27 27.44 1.05
C THR A 292 -1.73 27.54 -0.38
N GLY A 293 -2.57 27.42 -1.41
CA GLY A 293 -2.12 27.59 -2.81
C GLY A 293 -2.38 26.45 -3.79
N PHE A 294 -3.13 25.39 -3.45
CA PHE A 294 -3.33 24.29 -4.39
C PHE A 294 -4.17 24.70 -5.60
N ASP A 295 -3.65 24.45 -6.80
CA ASP A 295 -4.45 24.55 -8.01
C ASP A 295 -5.57 23.48 -8.03
N GLY A 296 -6.46 23.55 -9.02
CA GLY A 296 -7.56 22.59 -9.14
C GLY A 296 -7.09 21.14 -9.30
N ARG A 297 -6.02 20.91 -10.06
CA ARG A 297 -5.49 19.56 -10.35
C ARG A 297 -4.84 18.97 -9.10
N GLN A 298 -3.99 19.73 -8.43
CA GLN A 298 -3.36 19.40 -7.16
C GLN A 298 -4.42 19.08 -6.09
N THR A 299 -5.49 19.88 -6.02
CA THR A 299 -6.60 19.64 -5.08
C THR A 299 -7.25 18.27 -5.30
N VAL A 300 -7.61 17.93 -6.55
CA VAL A 300 -8.27 16.65 -6.87
C VAL A 300 -7.34 15.47 -6.66
N LEU A 301 -6.11 15.55 -7.18
CA LEU A 301 -5.14 14.45 -7.12
C LEU A 301 -4.70 14.18 -5.68
N ARG A 302 -4.41 15.22 -4.89
CA ARG A 302 -4.05 15.08 -3.48
C ARG A 302 -5.18 14.42 -2.70
N HIS A 303 -6.42 14.89 -2.86
CA HIS A 303 -7.57 14.31 -2.15
C HIS A 303 -7.75 12.82 -2.50
N GLY A 304 -7.65 12.46 -3.77
CA GLY A 304 -7.74 11.07 -4.23
C GLY A 304 -6.66 10.17 -3.61
N LEU A 305 -5.40 10.60 -3.65
CA LEU A 305 -4.29 9.86 -3.04
C LEU A 305 -4.45 9.74 -1.52
N PHE A 306 -4.93 10.79 -0.86
CA PHE A 306 -5.19 10.79 0.58
C PHE A 306 -6.34 9.84 0.95
N ALA A 307 -7.41 9.80 0.16
CA ALA A 307 -8.50 8.85 0.35
C ALA A 307 -8.02 7.39 0.21
N VAL A 308 -7.16 7.12 -0.77
CA VAL A 308 -6.53 5.80 -0.96
C VAL A 308 -5.62 5.46 0.22
N ALA A 309 -4.73 6.38 0.61
CA ALA A 309 -3.82 6.20 1.72
C ALA A 309 -4.56 5.88 3.03
N ALA A 310 -5.59 6.67 3.36
CA ALA A 310 -6.39 6.48 4.55
C ALA A 310 -7.18 5.15 4.54
N THR A 311 -7.78 4.80 3.41
CA THR A 311 -8.52 3.54 3.26
C THR A 311 -7.61 2.34 3.47
N LEU A 312 -6.41 2.36 2.86
CA LEU A 312 -5.42 1.30 3.01
C LEU A 312 -4.86 1.25 4.43
N ALA A 313 -4.55 2.38 5.06
CA ALA A 313 -4.06 2.42 6.43
C ALA A 313 -5.06 1.83 7.44
N VAL A 314 -6.36 2.01 7.23
CA VAL A 314 -7.42 1.51 8.11
C VAL A 314 -7.80 0.05 7.83
N ALA A 315 -7.64 -0.42 6.59
CA ALA A 315 -8.09 -1.74 6.15
C ALA A 315 -7.64 -2.91 7.05
N PRO A 316 -6.37 -3.01 7.49
CA PRO A 316 -5.91 -4.08 8.39
C PRO A 316 -6.72 -4.16 9.68
N SER A 317 -6.99 -3.02 10.30
CA SER A 317 -7.68 -2.93 11.59
C SER A 317 -9.19 -3.05 11.45
N ALA A 318 -9.74 -2.58 10.33
CA ALA A 318 -11.18 -2.65 10.04
C ALA A 318 -11.67 -4.06 9.72
N LEU A 319 -10.87 -4.85 9.00
CA LEU A 319 -11.26 -6.17 8.51
C LEU A 319 -10.90 -7.32 9.47
N GLN A 320 -10.14 -7.02 10.53
CA GLN A 320 -9.91 -7.96 11.63
C GLN A 320 -11.16 -8.05 12.52
N GLY A 321 -11.61 -9.28 12.76
CA GLY A 321 -12.57 -9.52 13.84
C GLY A 321 -11.90 -9.27 15.20
N PRO A 322 -12.65 -9.20 16.31
CA PRO A 322 -12.09 -9.11 17.65
C PRO A 322 -11.10 -10.27 17.86
N SER A 323 -9.80 -9.98 17.96
CA SER A 323 -8.78 -11.00 18.21
C SER A 323 -8.86 -11.46 19.67
N ARG A 324 -9.10 -12.76 19.87
CA ARG A 324 -9.39 -13.37 21.18
C ARG A 324 -8.16 -13.77 22.02
N ARG A 325 -6.93 -13.51 21.56
CA ARG A 325 -5.71 -13.92 22.28
C ARG A 325 -4.67 -12.82 22.26
N TRP A 326 -4.41 -12.26 23.43
CA TRP A 326 -3.38 -11.27 23.70
C TRP A 326 -2.44 -11.85 24.76
N GLY A 327 -1.12 -11.71 24.58
CA GLY A 327 -0.16 -12.06 25.64
C GLY A 327 -0.19 -11.02 26.78
N ALA A 328 0.42 -11.32 27.92
CA ALA A 328 0.43 -10.42 29.09
C ALA A 328 1.06 -9.04 28.79
N LEU A 329 2.05 -8.98 27.89
CA LEU A 329 2.71 -7.76 27.43
C LEU A 329 1.77 -6.90 26.55
N ASP A 330 0.95 -7.54 25.73
CA ASP A 330 -0.05 -6.88 24.91
C ASP A 330 -1.19 -6.27 25.75
N VAL A 331 -1.55 -6.89 26.89
CA VAL A 331 -2.61 -6.37 27.77
C VAL A 331 -2.20 -5.03 28.38
N ARG A 332 -0.94 -4.89 28.81
CA ARG A 332 -0.40 -3.62 29.32
C ARG A 332 -0.33 -2.57 28.21
N LEU A 333 0.21 -2.92 27.03
CA LEU A 333 0.21 -2.00 25.88
C LEU A 333 -1.21 -1.61 25.49
N ALA A 334 -2.17 -2.53 25.57
CA ALA A 334 -3.60 -2.30 25.33
C ALA A 334 -4.29 -1.46 26.38
N SER A 335 -3.85 -1.43 27.63
CA SER A 335 -4.35 -0.45 28.60
C SER A 335 -3.83 0.94 28.31
N TRP A 336 -2.53 1.10 28.01
CA TRP A 336 -1.93 2.40 27.66
C TRP A 336 -2.51 2.98 26.36
N VAL A 337 -2.66 2.15 25.32
CA VAL A 337 -3.29 2.56 24.06
C VAL A 337 -4.78 2.83 24.23
N ARG A 338 -5.50 2.11 25.11
CA ARG A 338 -6.92 2.43 25.37
C ARG A 338 -7.08 3.77 26.08
N VAL A 339 -6.23 4.06 27.05
CA VAL A 339 -6.18 5.38 27.71
C VAL A 339 -5.76 6.46 26.71
N GLY A 340 -4.73 6.20 25.89
CA GLY A 340 -4.29 7.09 24.81
C GLY A 340 -5.35 7.32 23.74
N ALA A 341 -6.11 6.30 23.32
CA ALA A 341 -7.19 6.40 22.33
C ALA A 341 -8.48 7.02 22.89
N LEU A 342 -8.59 7.13 24.21
CA LEU A 342 -9.59 7.98 24.86
C LEU A 342 -9.07 9.44 24.89
N GLY A 343 -7.81 9.64 25.27
CA GLY A 343 -7.14 10.95 25.25
C GLY A 343 -6.85 11.54 23.86
N THR A 344 -6.91 10.76 22.77
CA THR A 344 -6.61 11.25 21.40
C THR A 344 -7.49 12.40 20.96
N TYR A 345 -8.75 12.43 21.39
CA TYR A 345 -9.64 13.54 21.11
C TYR A 345 -9.20 14.81 21.86
N GLY A 346 -8.80 14.67 23.13
CA GLY A 346 -8.21 15.76 23.90
C GLY A 346 -6.90 16.27 23.31
N VAL A 347 -5.98 15.39 22.88
CA VAL A 347 -4.73 15.81 22.22
C VAL A 347 -5.04 16.58 20.92
N TYR A 348 -6.00 16.09 20.15
CA TYR A 348 -6.46 16.76 18.94
C TYR A 348 -7.04 18.16 19.20
N LEU A 349 -7.77 18.36 20.30
CA LEU A 349 -8.29 19.69 20.64
C LEU A 349 -7.21 20.62 21.22
N TRP A 350 -6.35 20.11 22.11
CA TRP A 350 -5.37 20.94 22.81
C TRP A 350 -4.16 21.34 21.96
N HIS A 351 -3.78 20.58 20.92
CA HIS A 351 -2.49 20.79 20.28
C HIS A 351 -2.28 22.16 19.63
N GLN A 352 -3.29 22.73 18.96
CA GLN A 352 -3.13 24.07 18.39
C GLN A 352 -3.06 25.14 19.48
N VAL A 353 -3.93 25.07 20.49
CA VAL A 353 -3.89 25.96 21.66
C VAL A 353 -2.52 25.95 22.35
N VAL A 354 -1.98 24.75 22.59
CA VAL A 354 -0.64 24.59 23.19
C VAL A 354 0.46 25.09 22.27
N THR A 355 0.32 24.92 20.95
CA THR A 355 1.28 25.44 19.97
C THR A 355 1.34 26.95 20.05
N GLU A 356 0.20 27.64 20.03
CA GLU A 356 0.15 29.10 20.12
C GLU A 356 0.67 29.60 21.48
N TRP A 357 0.23 29.00 22.60
CA TRP A 357 0.74 29.36 23.92
C TRP A 357 2.25 29.21 24.03
N TRP A 358 2.82 28.18 23.42
CA TRP A 358 4.27 27.99 23.40
C TRP A 358 4.97 29.07 22.59
N PHE A 359 4.42 29.44 21.43
CA PHE A 359 4.97 30.48 20.57
C PHE A 359 4.91 31.85 21.24
N ASP A 360 3.76 32.21 21.82
CA ASP A 360 3.56 33.44 22.59
C ASP A 360 4.50 33.50 23.81
N TRP A 361 4.59 32.41 24.58
CA TRP A 361 5.44 32.36 25.77
C TRP A 361 6.94 32.50 25.45
N ARG A 362 7.36 32.05 24.26
CA ARG A 362 8.75 32.09 23.81
C ARG A 362 9.08 33.26 22.91
N ASP A 363 8.10 34.13 22.62
CA ASP A 363 8.20 35.22 21.66
C ASP A 363 8.75 34.74 20.30
N LEU A 364 8.22 33.59 19.83
CA LEU A 364 8.62 32.98 18.57
C LEU A 364 7.77 33.51 17.42
N ALA A 365 8.43 33.93 16.34
CA ALA A 365 7.74 34.27 15.12
C ALA A 365 7.21 33.00 14.42
N ASP A 366 6.00 33.10 13.86
CA ASP A 366 5.44 32.09 12.97
C ASP A 366 6.40 31.79 11.82
N PHE A 367 6.43 30.53 11.41
CA PHE A 367 7.34 29.99 10.40
C PHE A 367 8.84 30.13 10.77
N ASN A 368 9.14 30.47 12.04
CA ASN A 368 10.50 30.67 12.52
C ASN A 368 10.75 30.10 13.92
N ALA A 369 10.55 28.78 14.09
CA ALA A 369 10.77 28.11 15.38
C ALA A 369 11.59 26.79 15.25
N PRO A 370 12.22 26.30 16.35
CA PRO A 370 12.95 25.03 16.35
C PRO A 370 11.98 23.84 16.39
N PHE A 371 11.81 23.14 15.26
CA PHE A 371 10.84 22.05 15.11
C PHE A 371 10.97 20.92 16.14
N PRO A 372 12.15 20.32 16.43
CA PRO A 372 12.21 19.20 17.37
C PRO A 372 11.76 19.58 18.78
N THR A 373 12.14 20.78 19.24
CA THR A 373 11.78 21.32 20.55
C THR A 373 10.29 21.64 20.60
N ALA A 374 9.76 22.33 19.59
CA ALA A 374 8.33 22.63 19.49
C ALA A 374 7.50 21.35 19.48
N LEU A 375 7.89 20.35 18.69
CA LEU A 375 7.20 19.07 18.61
C LEU A 375 7.17 18.35 19.96
N PHE A 376 8.32 18.28 20.64
CA PHE A 376 8.40 17.65 21.96
C PHE A 376 7.47 18.33 22.97
N VAL A 377 7.52 19.66 23.07
CA VAL A 377 6.70 20.41 24.02
C VAL A 377 5.22 20.29 23.70
N VAL A 378 4.83 20.50 22.45
CA VAL A 378 3.42 20.41 22.04
C VAL A 378 2.87 19.02 22.32
N VAL A 379 3.61 17.94 21.97
CA VAL A 379 3.18 16.57 22.29
C VAL A 379 3.03 16.36 23.80
N ALA A 380 4.02 16.75 24.59
CA ALA A 380 4.02 16.51 26.03
C ALA A 380 2.91 17.28 26.76
N VAL A 381 2.77 18.58 26.50
CA VAL A 381 1.80 19.44 27.17
C VAL A 381 0.38 19.12 26.70
N SER A 382 0.15 18.90 25.41
CA SER A 382 -1.17 18.50 24.91
C SER A 382 -1.59 17.12 25.44
N ALA A 383 -0.66 16.17 25.58
CA ALA A 383 -0.96 14.88 26.20
C ALA A 383 -1.32 15.03 27.69
N ALA A 384 -0.61 15.88 28.44
CA ALA A 384 -0.89 16.15 29.84
C ALA A 384 -2.26 16.82 30.03
N LEU A 385 -2.57 17.86 29.25
CA LEU A 385 -3.86 18.54 29.28
C LEU A 385 -4.99 17.60 28.84
N ALA A 386 -4.79 16.80 27.80
CA ALA A 386 -5.76 15.81 27.37
C ALA A 386 -6.07 14.79 28.47
N ALA A 387 -5.05 14.29 29.19
CA ALA A 387 -5.24 13.38 30.31
C ALA A 387 -5.99 14.04 31.48
N LEU A 388 -5.64 15.29 31.81
CA LEU A 388 -6.33 16.08 32.84
C LEU A 388 -7.80 16.27 32.49
N THR A 389 -8.10 16.75 31.28
CA THR A 389 -9.47 17.00 30.84
C THR A 389 -10.28 15.72 30.63
N TYR A 390 -9.62 14.61 30.26
CA TYR A 390 -10.26 13.30 30.23
C TYR A 390 -10.79 12.90 31.61
N HIS A 391 -9.97 13.08 32.66
CA HIS A 391 -10.38 12.76 34.03
C HIS A 391 -11.40 13.74 34.62
N ALA A 392 -11.30 15.03 34.27
CA ALA A 392 -12.19 16.07 34.78
C ALA A 392 -13.56 16.09 34.09
N VAL A 393 -13.62 15.81 32.78
CA VAL A 393 -14.81 16.01 31.94
C VAL A 393 -15.34 14.68 31.41
N GLU A 394 -14.52 13.95 30.64
CA GLU A 394 -15.00 12.79 29.88
C GLU A 394 -15.33 11.57 30.76
N ARG A 395 -14.60 11.37 31.86
CA ARG A 395 -14.82 10.25 32.79
C ARG A 395 -16.21 10.31 33.44
N TRP A 396 -16.78 11.50 33.61
CA TRP A 396 -18.06 11.71 34.29
C TRP A 396 -19.25 11.73 33.32
N SER A 397 -19.06 12.28 32.11
CA SER A 397 -20.15 12.43 31.14
C SER A 397 -20.64 11.12 30.53
N LEU A 398 -19.75 10.13 30.32
CA LEU A 398 -20.08 8.88 29.63
C LEU A 398 -20.87 7.85 30.48
N PRO A 399 -20.54 7.61 31.78
CA PRO A 399 -21.26 6.64 32.61
C PRO A 399 -22.58 7.17 33.20
N ALA A 400 -22.70 8.48 33.41
CA ALA A 400 -23.95 9.09 33.88
C ALA A 400 -25.09 8.90 32.84
N LEU A 401 -24.74 9.00 31.57
CA LEU A 401 -25.66 8.87 30.44
C LEU A 401 -26.14 7.43 30.21
N SER A 402 -25.29 6.43 30.47
CA SER A 402 -25.66 5.01 30.31
C SER A 402 -26.63 4.55 31.38
N LYS A 403 -26.58 5.10 32.60
CA LYS A 403 -27.54 4.83 33.68
C LYS A 403 -28.93 5.39 33.40
N VAL A 404 -29.03 6.54 32.71
CA VAL A 404 -30.31 7.20 32.38
C VAL A 404 -31.03 6.51 31.22
N LEU A 405 -30.30 5.91 30.28
CA LEU A 405 -30.85 5.32 29.05
C LEU A 405 -31.19 3.81 29.15
N THR A 406 -30.88 3.14 30.26
CA THR A 406 -31.13 1.70 30.46
C THR A 406 -32.39 1.37 31.27
N ALA A 407 -33.35 2.30 31.39
CA ALA A 407 -34.65 1.96 31.97
C ALA A 407 -35.34 0.86 31.10
N PRO A 408 -35.88 -0.21 31.71
CA PRO A 408 -36.18 -1.44 30.98
C PRO A 408 -37.46 -1.30 30.16
N VAL A 409 -37.36 -1.50 28.84
CA VAL A 409 -38.51 -1.78 27.97
C VAL A 409 -38.65 -3.30 27.86
N LEU A 410 -39.83 -3.78 28.23
CA LEU A 410 -40.26 -5.17 28.30
C LEU A 410 -40.04 -5.92 26.98
N SER A 411 -39.33 -7.03 27.04
CA SER A 411 -39.18 -7.98 25.93
C SER A 411 -40.28 -9.03 25.96
N SER A 412 -41.10 -9.11 24.91
CA SER A 412 -42.01 -10.23 24.66
C SER A 412 -41.26 -11.40 24.00
N PRO A 413 -41.61 -12.66 24.32
CA PRO A 413 -40.92 -13.84 23.82
C PRO A 413 -41.41 -14.23 22.41
N VAL A 414 -40.50 -14.41 21.47
CA VAL A 414 -40.81 -14.97 20.14
C VAL A 414 -40.46 -16.46 20.14
N GLY A 415 -41.50 -17.26 19.88
CA GLY A 415 -41.48 -18.72 19.90
C GLY A 415 -40.66 -19.36 18.80
N SER A 416 -40.12 -20.52 19.16
CA SER A 416 -39.54 -21.52 18.28
C SER A 416 -40.62 -22.28 17.52
N SER A 417 -40.49 -22.44 16.22
CA SER A 417 -41.18 -23.49 15.47
C SER A 417 -40.24 -24.13 14.45
N SER A 418 -40.07 -25.44 14.61
CA SER A 418 -39.39 -26.40 13.75
C SER A 418 -40.36 -27.05 12.75
N SER A 419 -39.93 -27.22 11.50
CA SER A 419 -40.32 -28.28 10.53
C SER A 419 -39.63 -27.91 9.21
N GLY A 420 -39.11 -28.77 8.35
CA GLY A 420 -39.33 -30.19 8.06
C GLY A 420 -39.09 -30.35 6.55
N ALA A 421 -38.33 -31.38 6.17
CA ALA A 421 -37.78 -31.75 4.87
C ALA A 421 -38.60 -31.49 3.58
N SER A 422 -37.89 -31.31 2.44
CA SER A 422 -37.96 -32.26 1.31
C SER A 422 -36.96 -31.92 0.19
N SER A 423 -36.19 -32.92 -0.20
CA SER A 423 -35.32 -32.99 -1.37
C SER A 423 -36.10 -33.36 -2.63
N THR A 424 -35.90 -32.64 -3.74
CA THR A 424 -36.20 -33.12 -5.09
C THR A 424 -35.10 -32.68 -6.05
N GLY A 425 -34.52 -33.65 -6.73
CA GLY A 425 -33.53 -33.46 -7.78
C GLY A 425 -34.14 -32.91 -9.06
N ALA A 426 -33.30 -32.22 -9.83
CA ALA A 426 -33.49 -32.04 -11.25
C ALA A 426 -32.11 -32.08 -11.93
N SER A 427 -31.96 -33.05 -12.81
CA SER A 427 -30.92 -33.19 -13.80
C SER A 427 -30.99 -32.01 -14.79
N SER A 428 -29.85 -31.37 -15.04
CA SER A 428 -29.65 -30.57 -16.26
C SER A 428 -28.27 -30.91 -16.82
N ALA A 429 -28.28 -31.74 -17.85
CA ALA A 429 -27.17 -31.90 -18.77
C ALA A 429 -26.89 -30.55 -19.45
N ASP A 430 -25.66 -30.09 -19.40
CA ASP A 430 -25.21 -28.97 -20.22
C ASP A 430 -23.83 -29.30 -20.79
N GLY A 431 -23.79 -29.46 -22.11
CA GLY A 431 -22.60 -29.75 -22.88
C GLY A 431 -21.70 -28.53 -22.96
N SER A 432 -20.68 -28.47 -22.10
CA SER A 432 -19.62 -27.48 -22.25
C SER A 432 -18.63 -27.95 -23.32
N ALA A 433 -18.65 -27.29 -24.47
CA ALA A 433 -17.53 -27.32 -25.42
C ALA A 433 -16.23 -27.03 -24.66
N THR A 434 -15.28 -27.97 -24.69
CA THR A 434 -14.01 -27.87 -23.97
C THR A 434 -13.19 -26.70 -24.50
N ALA A 435 -13.20 -25.59 -23.76
CA ALA A 435 -12.27 -24.49 -23.98
C ALA A 435 -10.83 -25.02 -23.94
N PRO A 436 -9.93 -24.57 -24.85
CA PRO A 436 -8.55 -25.02 -24.88
C PRO A 436 -7.86 -24.76 -23.54
N ARG A 437 -7.22 -25.80 -22.98
CA ARG A 437 -6.54 -25.69 -21.68
C ARG A 437 -5.45 -24.60 -21.70
N PRO A 438 -5.38 -23.75 -20.65
CA PRO A 438 -4.40 -22.68 -20.56
C PRO A 438 -2.96 -23.23 -20.52
N ARG A 439 -2.02 -22.51 -21.13
CA ARG A 439 -0.59 -22.88 -21.12
C ARG A 439 0.03 -22.66 -19.73
N LEU A 440 0.93 -23.57 -19.33
CA LEU A 440 1.71 -23.47 -18.10
C LEU A 440 3.20 -23.29 -18.44
N LEU A 441 3.82 -22.18 -18.02
CA LEU A 441 5.21 -21.86 -18.38
C LEU A 441 6.25 -22.78 -17.69
N GLY A 442 7.00 -23.58 -18.46
CA GLY A 442 8.11 -24.37 -17.93
C GLY A 442 9.32 -23.53 -17.49
N ALA A 443 10.43 -24.18 -17.16
CA ALA A 443 11.72 -23.48 -17.12
C ALA A 443 12.12 -23.15 -18.57
N THR A 444 12.32 -21.87 -18.88
CA THR A 444 12.70 -21.41 -20.23
C THR A 444 14.11 -20.81 -20.16
N PRO A 445 15.17 -21.57 -20.48
CA PRO A 445 16.56 -21.12 -20.33
C PRO A 445 16.88 -19.84 -21.10
N ALA A 446 16.19 -19.57 -22.20
CA ALA A 446 16.38 -18.36 -22.99
C ALA A 446 15.84 -17.09 -22.30
N LEU A 447 14.90 -17.19 -21.35
CA LEU A 447 14.52 -16.05 -20.50
C LEU A 447 15.63 -15.67 -19.53
N ASP A 448 16.42 -16.64 -19.04
CA ASP A 448 17.64 -16.34 -18.28
C ASP A 448 18.68 -15.68 -19.20
N GLY A 449 18.78 -16.14 -20.46
CA GLY A 449 19.58 -15.49 -21.49
C GLY A 449 19.26 -14.02 -21.71
N LEU A 450 17.98 -13.67 -21.83
CA LEU A 450 17.53 -12.28 -21.97
C LEU A 450 17.91 -11.42 -20.76
N ARG A 451 17.82 -11.99 -19.54
CA ARG A 451 18.34 -11.33 -18.33
C ARG A 451 19.85 -11.13 -18.38
N GLY A 452 20.58 -12.11 -18.90
CA GLY A 452 22.02 -12.02 -19.13
C GLY A 452 22.39 -10.90 -20.10
N LEU A 453 21.62 -10.76 -21.19
CA LEU A 453 21.80 -9.68 -22.15
C LEU A 453 21.48 -8.30 -21.52
N ALA A 454 20.39 -8.21 -20.76
CA ALA A 454 19.99 -7.00 -20.08
C ALA A 454 21.02 -6.54 -19.03
N ILE A 455 21.56 -7.43 -18.21
CA ILE A 455 22.61 -7.04 -17.24
C ILE A 455 23.91 -6.66 -17.95
N ALA A 456 24.26 -7.33 -19.05
CA ALA A 456 25.43 -6.94 -19.84
C ALA A 456 25.28 -5.52 -20.42
N ALA A 457 24.07 -5.14 -20.87
CA ALA A 457 23.79 -3.78 -21.31
C ALA A 457 23.95 -2.75 -20.17
N VAL A 458 23.46 -3.07 -18.97
CA VAL A 458 23.60 -2.22 -17.77
C VAL A 458 25.07 -2.04 -17.39
N LEU A 459 25.85 -3.14 -17.33
CA LEU A 459 27.30 -3.06 -17.08
C LEU A 459 27.99 -2.15 -18.11
N GLY A 460 27.59 -2.26 -19.38
CA GLY A 460 28.09 -1.43 -20.47
C GLY A 460 27.85 0.06 -20.25
N THR A 461 26.64 0.46 -19.86
CA THR A 461 26.37 1.88 -19.51
C THR A 461 27.18 2.33 -18.30
N HIS A 462 27.30 1.49 -17.27
CA HIS A 462 28.03 1.83 -16.05
C HIS A 462 29.55 1.91 -16.24
N TYR A 463 30.05 1.68 -17.45
CA TYR A 463 31.43 2.01 -17.84
C TYR A 463 31.82 3.44 -17.41
N ILE A 464 30.88 4.39 -17.45
CA ILE A 464 31.09 5.79 -17.04
C ILE A 464 31.59 5.93 -15.58
N PHE A 465 31.20 5.02 -14.68
CA PHE A 465 31.60 5.04 -13.28
C PHE A 465 33.00 4.46 -13.05
N ALA A 466 33.43 3.55 -13.92
CA ALA A 466 34.77 2.99 -13.87
C ALA A 466 35.80 3.84 -14.65
N VAL A 467 35.35 4.63 -15.63
CA VAL A 467 36.20 5.42 -16.52
C VAL A 467 35.68 6.86 -16.64
N PRO A 468 36.13 7.76 -15.75
CA PRO A 468 35.76 9.18 -15.78
C PRO A 468 36.07 9.81 -17.15
N GLY A 469 35.16 10.66 -17.65
CA GLY A 469 35.29 11.35 -18.94
C GLY A 469 34.89 10.52 -20.18
N ALA A 470 34.38 9.29 -20.01
CA ALA A 470 33.96 8.43 -21.11
C ALA A 470 32.44 8.38 -21.36
N GLU A 471 31.73 9.46 -21.01
CA GLU A 471 30.26 9.63 -21.00
C GLU A 471 29.55 9.34 -22.34
N HIS A 472 30.33 9.07 -23.40
CA HIS A 472 29.88 9.11 -24.78
C HIS A 472 30.24 7.87 -25.62
N ARG A 473 30.85 6.82 -25.07
CA ARG A 473 31.53 5.83 -25.95
C ARG A 473 31.01 4.40 -25.94
N PHE A 474 30.41 3.89 -24.86
CA PHE A 474 30.02 2.48 -24.78
C PHE A 474 28.59 2.32 -24.26
N LEU A 475 27.71 1.71 -25.07
CA LEU A 475 26.31 1.40 -24.73
C LEU A 475 25.61 2.51 -23.93
N ARG A 476 25.54 3.72 -24.47
CA ARG A 476 24.99 4.90 -23.78
C ARG A 476 23.58 4.66 -23.20
N GLY A 477 22.77 3.89 -23.92
CA GLY A 477 21.40 3.54 -23.56
C GLY A 477 21.23 2.20 -22.87
N GLY A 478 22.31 1.51 -22.51
CA GLY A 478 22.28 0.20 -21.86
C GLY A 478 21.57 0.18 -20.49
N PHE A 479 21.35 1.34 -19.86
CA PHE A 479 20.46 1.50 -18.69
C PHE A 479 19.02 1.02 -18.98
N LEU A 480 18.57 1.04 -20.24
CA LEU A 480 17.28 0.48 -20.66
C LEU A 480 17.24 -1.05 -20.53
N GLY A 481 18.37 -1.71 -20.24
CA GLY A 481 18.39 -3.09 -19.79
C GLY A 481 17.56 -3.30 -18.53
N VAL A 482 17.45 -2.30 -17.65
CA VAL A 482 16.57 -2.33 -16.47
C VAL A 482 15.09 -2.44 -16.89
N ASP A 483 14.66 -1.78 -17.96
CA ASP A 483 13.30 -1.92 -18.48
C ASP A 483 12.99 -3.33 -18.96
N VAL A 484 13.96 -3.99 -19.60
CA VAL A 484 13.85 -5.40 -19.97
C VAL A 484 13.65 -6.25 -18.71
N PHE A 485 14.39 -5.99 -17.62
CA PHE A 485 14.18 -6.68 -16.34
C PHE A 485 12.77 -6.47 -15.78
N LEU A 486 12.27 -5.23 -15.77
CA LEU A 486 10.94 -4.92 -15.25
C LEU A 486 9.83 -5.62 -16.05
N VAL A 487 9.94 -5.64 -17.39
CA VAL A 487 9.00 -6.35 -18.27
C VAL A 487 9.05 -7.86 -18.05
N LEU A 488 10.25 -8.44 -17.99
CA LEU A 488 10.43 -9.88 -17.73
C LEU A 488 9.89 -10.26 -16.35
N SER A 489 10.10 -9.44 -15.33
CA SER A 489 9.53 -9.64 -14.00
C SER A 489 8.01 -9.60 -14.05
N GLY A 490 7.41 -8.65 -14.78
CA GLY A 490 5.96 -8.55 -14.97
C GLY A 490 5.36 -9.78 -15.64
N PHE A 491 6.04 -10.25 -16.69
CA PHE A 491 5.67 -11.47 -17.39
C PHE A 491 5.74 -12.71 -16.49
N LEU A 492 6.89 -12.95 -15.86
CA LEU A 492 7.15 -14.15 -15.07
C LEU A 492 6.29 -14.22 -13.81
N ILE A 493 6.08 -13.09 -13.14
CA ILE A 493 5.23 -13.01 -11.96
C ILE A 493 3.80 -13.29 -12.33
N SER A 494 3.28 -12.61 -13.35
CA SER A 494 1.90 -12.80 -13.81
C SER A 494 1.67 -14.24 -14.27
N ALA A 495 2.59 -14.82 -15.05
CA ALA A 495 2.53 -16.22 -15.47
C ALA A 495 2.55 -17.21 -14.29
N THR A 496 3.33 -16.91 -13.23
CA THR A 496 3.38 -17.73 -12.01
C THR A 496 2.08 -17.65 -11.21
N LEU A 497 1.55 -16.45 -11.01
CA LEU A 497 0.32 -16.22 -10.26
C LEU A 497 -0.90 -16.79 -11.00
N LEU A 498 -0.97 -16.60 -12.32
CA LEU A 498 -2.00 -17.18 -13.17
C LEU A 498 -1.96 -18.70 -13.13
N ARG A 499 -0.77 -19.33 -13.14
CA ARG A 499 -0.65 -20.78 -12.94
C ARG A 499 -1.11 -21.25 -11.57
N GLU A 500 -0.74 -20.55 -10.51
CA GLU A 500 -1.18 -20.91 -9.16
C GLU A 500 -2.71 -20.86 -9.06
N ARG A 501 -3.31 -19.82 -9.66
CA ARG A 501 -4.75 -19.66 -9.79
C ARG A 501 -5.39 -20.76 -10.60
N ASP A 502 -4.83 -21.12 -11.76
CA ASP A 502 -5.37 -22.19 -12.61
C ASP A 502 -5.29 -23.56 -11.92
N ARG A 503 -4.28 -23.78 -11.07
CA ARG A 503 -4.13 -25.04 -10.32
C ARG A 503 -4.98 -25.14 -9.05
N THR A 504 -5.20 -24.03 -8.35
CA THR A 504 -5.80 -24.05 -6.98
C THR A 504 -7.10 -23.25 -6.87
N GLY A 505 -7.54 -22.64 -7.97
CA GLY A 505 -8.66 -21.70 -8.03
C GLY A 505 -8.39 -20.35 -7.36
N THR A 506 -7.23 -20.15 -6.71
CA THR A 506 -6.88 -18.92 -5.98
C THR A 506 -5.41 -18.58 -6.03
N VAL A 507 -5.05 -17.40 -5.54
CA VAL A 507 -3.67 -16.98 -5.34
C VAL A 507 -3.38 -16.86 -3.85
N ARG A 508 -2.38 -17.58 -3.34
CA ARG A 508 -1.92 -17.41 -1.94
C ARG A 508 -0.87 -16.30 -1.87
N LEU A 509 -1.33 -15.06 -1.82
CA LEU A 509 -0.49 -13.85 -1.85
C LEU A 509 0.64 -13.88 -0.80
N GLY A 510 0.33 -14.24 0.45
CA GLY A 510 1.35 -14.33 1.51
C GLY A 510 2.44 -15.34 1.20
N ALA A 511 2.08 -16.50 0.64
CA ALA A 511 3.05 -17.51 0.22
C ALA A 511 3.88 -17.03 -0.98
N PHE A 512 3.26 -16.33 -1.94
CA PHE A 512 3.97 -15.72 -3.06
C PHE A 512 5.01 -14.70 -2.60
N LEU A 513 4.62 -13.75 -1.76
CA LEU A 513 5.50 -12.68 -1.31
C LEU A 513 6.59 -13.18 -0.35
N THR A 514 6.28 -14.17 0.50
CA THR A 514 7.31 -14.83 1.34
C THR A 514 8.40 -15.47 0.48
N ARG A 515 8.05 -16.09 -0.65
CA ARG A 515 9.03 -16.66 -1.59
C ARG A 515 9.91 -15.57 -2.20
N ARG A 516 9.35 -14.39 -2.49
CA ARG A 516 10.09 -13.25 -3.03
C ARG A 516 11.01 -12.63 -1.98
N ALA A 517 10.50 -12.37 -0.78
CA ALA A 517 11.28 -11.84 0.34
C ALA A 517 12.48 -12.74 0.68
N ARG A 518 12.28 -14.06 0.76
CA ARG A 518 13.37 -15.02 1.00
C ARG A 518 14.41 -15.06 -0.11
N ARG A 519 14.03 -14.69 -1.33
CA ARG A 519 14.97 -14.62 -2.46
C ARG A 519 15.77 -13.31 -2.45
N LEU A 520 15.12 -12.18 -2.17
CA LEU A 520 15.72 -10.85 -2.29
C LEU A 520 16.44 -10.38 -1.02
N LEU A 521 15.82 -10.53 0.15
CA LEU A 521 16.34 -9.92 1.37
C LEU A 521 17.67 -10.50 1.84
N PRO A 522 17.92 -11.83 1.85
CA PRO A 522 19.18 -12.34 2.39
C PRO A 522 20.42 -11.86 1.62
N PRO A 523 20.47 -11.89 0.27
CA PRO A 523 21.60 -11.31 -0.46
C PRO A 523 21.74 -9.79 -0.26
N LEU A 524 20.61 -9.05 -0.18
CA LEU A 524 20.62 -7.61 0.07
C LEU A 524 21.17 -7.26 1.46
N VAL A 525 20.82 -8.03 2.49
CA VAL A 525 21.35 -7.85 3.85
C VAL A 525 22.84 -8.15 3.88
N LEU A 526 23.28 -9.25 3.25
CA LEU A 526 24.72 -9.55 3.14
C LEU A 526 25.48 -8.43 2.43
N PHE A 527 24.91 -7.92 1.34
CA PHE A 527 25.46 -6.79 0.60
C PHE A 527 25.71 -5.59 1.52
N PHE A 528 24.70 -5.14 2.28
CA PHE A 528 24.86 -4.00 3.19
C PHE A 528 25.80 -4.28 4.37
N LEU A 529 25.89 -5.51 4.88
CA LEU A 529 26.86 -5.84 5.92
C LEU A 529 28.30 -5.68 5.43
N VAL A 530 28.58 -6.15 4.21
CA VAL A 530 29.90 -6.00 3.60
C VAL A 530 30.15 -4.55 3.19
N HIS A 531 29.18 -3.90 2.56
CA HIS A 531 29.28 -2.50 2.15
C HIS A 531 29.56 -1.59 3.34
N ALA A 532 28.79 -1.70 4.43
CA ALA A 532 29.02 -0.96 5.67
C ALA A 532 30.42 -1.20 6.27
N THR A 533 30.95 -2.42 6.14
CA THR A 533 32.33 -2.72 6.57
C THR A 533 33.35 -1.96 5.72
N VAL A 534 33.17 -1.95 4.39
CA VAL A 534 34.02 -1.18 3.48
C VAL A 534 33.89 0.32 3.75
N THR A 535 32.67 0.84 3.88
CA THR A 535 32.35 2.23 4.25
C THR A 535 33.08 2.65 5.52
N ALA A 536 33.05 1.80 6.57
CA ALA A 536 33.79 2.06 7.82
C ALA A 536 35.30 2.11 7.63
N VAL A 537 35.87 1.21 6.80
CA VAL A 537 37.31 1.13 6.53
C VAL A 537 37.81 2.32 5.71
N ILE A 538 37.03 2.77 4.73
CA ILE A 538 37.40 3.91 3.87
C ILE A 538 37.08 5.27 4.50
N GLY A 539 36.39 5.29 5.65
CA GLY A 539 36.03 6.51 6.38
C GLY A 539 34.82 7.27 5.83
N ASP A 540 33.99 6.62 5.01
CA ASP A 540 32.74 7.20 4.50
C ASP A 540 31.63 7.18 5.59
N SER A 541 30.55 7.94 5.36
CA SER A 541 29.50 8.16 6.37
C SER A 541 28.66 6.90 6.66
N LEU A 542 28.87 6.27 7.82
CA LEU A 542 27.99 5.20 8.33
C LEU A 542 26.54 5.65 8.59
N ARG A 543 26.33 6.95 8.78
CA ARG A 543 24.97 7.50 8.86
C ARG A 543 24.28 7.40 7.51
N GLU A 544 24.99 7.74 6.44
CA GLU A 544 24.45 7.64 5.08
C GLU A 544 24.22 6.17 4.68
N GLU A 545 25.16 5.30 5.03
CA GLU A 545 25.00 3.84 4.90
C GLU A 545 23.69 3.34 5.54
N ALA A 546 23.41 3.77 6.78
CA ALA A 546 22.20 3.38 7.48
C ALA A 546 20.92 3.88 6.78
N ILE A 547 20.96 5.09 6.20
CA ILE A 547 19.84 5.64 5.41
C ILE A 547 19.62 4.80 4.15
N GLN A 548 20.69 4.49 3.41
CA GLN A 548 20.59 3.68 2.19
C GLN A 548 20.13 2.25 2.48
N ALA A 549 20.64 1.63 3.55
CA ALA A 549 20.18 0.33 4.01
C ALA A 549 18.69 0.34 4.38
N ALA A 550 18.25 1.34 5.15
CA ALA A 550 16.85 1.47 5.56
C ALA A 550 15.92 1.68 4.36
N THR A 551 16.27 2.58 3.43
CA THR A 551 15.43 2.89 2.26
C THR A 551 15.40 1.72 1.26
N ALA A 552 16.51 0.99 1.07
CA ALA A 552 16.55 -0.18 0.22
C ALA A 552 15.77 -1.37 0.81
N LEU A 553 15.92 -1.65 2.12
CA LEU A 553 15.21 -2.75 2.80
C LEU A 553 13.70 -2.52 2.89
N THR A 554 13.27 -1.26 2.89
CA THR A 554 11.86 -0.87 2.85
C THR A 554 11.32 -0.66 1.43
N PHE A 555 12.17 -0.86 0.40
CA PHE A 555 11.84 -0.68 -1.01
C PHE A 555 11.32 0.73 -1.34
N ILE A 556 11.94 1.79 -0.79
CA ILE A 556 11.60 3.20 -1.06
C ILE A 556 12.80 4.03 -1.56
N SER A 557 13.96 3.42 -1.80
CA SER A 557 15.19 4.11 -2.23
C SER A 557 15.02 4.92 -3.52
N ASN A 558 14.07 4.55 -4.39
CA ASN A 558 13.78 5.20 -5.66
C ASN A 558 13.03 6.53 -5.57
N TRP A 559 12.69 6.97 -4.35
CA TRP A 559 12.04 8.26 -4.12
C TRP A 559 13.02 9.32 -3.61
N GLN A 560 14.28 8.96 -3.33
CA GLN A 560 15.25 9.85 -2.69
C GLN A 560 15.55 11.10 -3.53
N LEU A 561 15.73 10.96 -4.84
CA LEU A 561 15.93 12.12 -5.73
C LEU A 561 14.69 13.03 -5.77
N SER A 562 13.49 12.45 -5.70
CA SER A 562 12.24 13.24 -5.62
C SER A 562 12.11 14.06 -4.34
N PHE A 563 12.94 13.72 -3.36
CA PHE A 563 13.05 14.34 -2.06
C PHE A 563 14.25 15.30 -1.95
N GLY A 564 15.03 15.47 -3.04
CA GLY A 564 16.27 16.23 -3.05
C GLY A 564 17.45 15.54 -2.36
N HIS A 565 17.32 14.25 -2.03
CA HIS A 565 18.39 13.47 -1.42
C HIS A 565 19.13 12.67 -2.50
N HIS A 566 20.41 12.97 -2.71
CA HIS A 566 21.24 12.29 -3.69
C HIS A 566 21.96 11.11 -3.02
N PRO A 567 21.64 9.85 -3.36
CA PRO A 567 22.33 8.70 -2.81
C PRO A 567 23.80 8.67 -3.29
N PRO A 568 24.70 8.04 -2.53
CA PRO A 568 26.07 7.78 -2.98
C PRO A 568 26.12 7.04 -4.33
N PHE A 569 27.08 7.40 -5.19
CA PHE A 569 27.19 6.85 -6.55
C PHE A 569 27.34 5.32 -6.60
N ASP A 570 27.91 4.69 -5.59
CA ASP A 570 28.03 3.24 -5.47
C ASP A 570 26.71 2.54 -5.10
N LEU A 571 25.72 3.28 -4.58
CA LEU A 571 24.43 2.76 -4.13
C LEU A 571 23.23 3.24 -4.96
N VAL A 572 23.45 4.14 -5.92
CA VAL A 572 22.35 4.74 -6.72
C VAL A 572 21.54 3.70 -7.49
N HIS A 573 22.14 2.60 -7.97
CA HIS A 573 21.42 1.56 -8.71
C HIS A 573 20.32 0.84 -7.91
N LEU A 574 20.29 0.96 -6.59
CA LEU A 574 19.28 0.28 -5.76
C LEU A 574 17.85 0.80 -5.98
N TRP A 575 17.65 1.92 -6.68
CA TRP A 575 16.31 2.44 -7.02
C TRP A 575 15.47 1.40 -7.79
N SER A 576 16.06 0.65 -8.72
CA SER A 576 15.28 -0.27 -9.56
C SER A 576 14.79 -1.48 -8.77
N LEU A 577 15.56 -1.89 -7.75
CA LEU A 577 15.18 -2.94 -6.81
C LEU A 577 14.00 -2.50 -5.96
N ALA A 578 13.96 -1.23 -5.52
CA ALA A 578 12.79 -0.65 -4.88
C ALA A 578 11.58 -0.79 -5.81
N VAL A 579 11.62 -0.21 -7.01
CA VAL A 579 10.52 -0.28 -8.01
C VAL A 579 10.04 -1.72 -8.21
N GLU A 580 10.95 -2.68 -8.39
CA GLU A 580 10.63 -4.08 -8.56
C GLU A 580 9.89 -4.66 -7.34
N GLY A 581 10.40 -4.40 -6.13
CA GLY A 581 9.76 -4.83 -4.89
C GLY A 581 8.35 -4.28 -4.71
N GLN A 582 8.13 -2.99 -5.01
CA GLN A 582 6.81 -2.35 -4.96
C GLN A 582 5.83 -3.02 -5.96
N LEU A 583 6.30 -3.29 -7.17
CA LEU A 583 5.49 -3.89 -8.24
C LEU A 583 5.15 -5.35 -7.98
N TYR A 584 5.99 -6.10 -7.27
CA TYR A 584 5.66 -7.47 -6.83
C TYR A 584 4.38 -7.51 -6.00
N VAL A 585 4.22 -6.50 -5.14
CA VAL A 585 3.05 -6.34 -4.27
C VAL A 585 1.84 -5.99 -5.11
N LEU A 586 1.97 -4.95 -5.93
CA LEU A 586 0.89 -4.44 -6.76
C LEU A 586 0.35 -5.55 -7.68
N CYS A 587 1.22 -6.30 -8.36
CA CYS A 587 0.83 -7.44 -9.18
C CYS A 587 0.14 -8.53 -8.34
N GLY A 588 0.69 -8.90 -7.19
CA GLY A 588 0.10 -9.93 -6.34
C GLY A 588 -1.30 -9.57 -5.85
N VAL A 589 -1.50 -8.32 -5.40
CA VAL A 589 -2.80 -7.80 -4.97
C VAL A 589 -3.76 -7.70 -6.16
N ALA A 590 -3.31 -7.15 -7.29
CA ALA A 590 -4.13 -7.01 -8.49
C ALA A 590 -4.68 -8.36 -8.96
N VAL A 591 -3.84 -9.39 -9.06
CA VAL A 591 -4.28 -10.74 -9.45
C VAL A 591 -5.18 -11.37 -8.39
N ALA A 592 -4.91 -11.17 -7.10
CA ALA A 592 -5.76 -11.68 -6.03
C ALA A 592 -7.17 -11.05 -6.04
N ILE A 593 -7.28 -9.76 -6.33
CA ILE A 593 -8.58 -9.07 -6.46
C ILE A 593 -9.26 -9.47 -7.76
N ALA A 594 -8.53 -9.44 -8.88
CA ALA A 594 -9.06 -9.67 -10.21
C ALA A 594 -9.32 -11.15 -10.52
N HIS A 595 -9.03 -12.10 -9.63
CA HIS A 595 -9.04 -13.55 -9.90
C HIS A 595 -10.33 -14.10 -10.54
N ARG A 596 -11.49 -13.43 -10.37
CA ARG A 596 -12.78 -13.79 -11.01
C ARG A 596 -12.98 -13.18 -12.39
N TRP A 597 -12.26 -12.10 -12.69
CA TRP A 597 -12.22 -11.46 -14.00
C TRP A 597 -11.09 -11.99 -14.88
N LEU A 598 -10.18 -12.82 -14.33
CA LEU A 598 -9.06 -13.42 -15.09
C LEU A 598 -9.49 -14.42 -16.17
N ASP A 599 -10.77 -14.83 -16.21
CA ASP A 599 -11.34 -15.61 -17.33
C ASP A 599 -11.80 -14.71 -18.48
N ARG A 600 -11.96 -13.41 -18.23
CA ARG A 600 -12.35 -12.38 -19.19
C ARG A 600 -11.11 -11.75 -19.79
N THR A 601 -10.40 -12.51 -20.62
CA THR A 601 -9.10 -12.14 -21.18
C THR A 601 -9.11 -10.77 -21.84
N ARG A 602 -10.13 -10.44 -22.64
CA ARG A 602 -10.23 -9.16 -23.35
C ARG A 602 -10.30 -8.00 -22.37
N GLU A 603 -11.16 -8.10 -21.35
CA GLU A 603 -11.37 -7.08 -20.33
C GLU A 603 -10.12 -6.88 -19.47
N VAL A 604 -9.41 -7.97 -19.14
CA VAL A 604 -8.13 -7.87 -18.44
C VAL A 604 -7.08 -7.16 -19.29
N LEU A 605 -6.98 -7.49 -20.58
CA LEU A 605 -6.04 -6.81 -21.49
C LEU A 605 -6.40 -5.33 -21.68
N LEU A 606 -7.68 -4.99 -21.81
CA LEU A 606 -8.14 -3.60 -21.87
C LEU A 606 -7.81 -2.85 -20.57
N ALA A 607 -7.99 -3.48 -19.41
CA ALA A 607 -7.65 -2.88 -18.13
C ALA A 607 -6.14 -2.66 -17.98
N LEU A 608 -5.31 -3.64 -18.36
CA LEU A 608 -3.85 -3.51 -18.36
C LEU A 608 -3.37 -2.46 -19.37
N GLY A 609 -3.96 -2.42 -20.56
CA GLY A 609 -3.67 -1.41 -21.58
C GLY A 609 -4.03 0.00 -21.12
N ALA A 610 -5.21 0.16 -20.50
CA ALA A 610 -5.63 1.42 -19.90
C ALA A 610 -4.70 1.85 -18.75
N ALA A 611 -4.24 0.90 -17.91
CA ALA A 611 -3.29 1.17 -16.85
C ALA A 611 -1.92 1.61 -17.39
N ALA A 612 -1.39 0.93 -18.41
CA ALA A 612 -0.14 1.32 -19.06
C ALA A 612 -0.25 2.71 -19.73
N ALA A 613 -1.37 2.99 -20.40
CA ALA A 613 -1.64 4.30 -21.00
C ALA A 613 -1.77 5.40 -19.94
N ALA A 614 -2.40 5.12 -18.80
CA ALA A 614 -2.51 6.06 -17.68
C ALA A 614 -1.14 6.39 -17.08
N VAL A 615 -0.27 5.40 -16.89
CA VAL A 615 1.11 5.61 -16.41
C VAL A 615 1.92 6.42 -17.43
N MET A 616 1.79 6.12 -18.73
CA MET A 616 2.45 6.90 -19.79
C MET A 616 1.97 8.35 -19.81
N ALA A 617 0.66 8.59 -19.73
CA ALA A 617 0.08 9.93 -19.67
C ALA A 617 0.52 10.68 -18.42
N TRP A 618 0.57 10.00 -17.27
CA TRP A 618 1.06 10.56 -16.02
C TRP A 618 2.55 10.94 -16.08
N ARG A 619 3.39 10.08 -16.66
CA ARG A 619 4.80 10.38 -16.92
C ARG A 619 4.96 11.58 -17.84
N TYR A 620 4.21 11.63 -18.93
CA TYR A 620 4.25 12.75 -19.86
C TYR A 620 3.82 14.06 -19.18
N LEU A 621 2.74 14.03 -18.41
CA LEU A 621 2.27 15.20 -17.66
C LEU A 621 3.33 15.64 -16.65
N SER A 622 3.93 14.71 -15.90
CA SER A 622 4.99 15.01 -14.94
C SER A 622 6.22 15.64 -15.62
N PHE A 623 6.59 15.15 -16.81
CA PHE A 623 7.62 15.76 -17.63
C PHE A 623 7.25 17.18 -18.08
N ARG A 624 6.00 17.40 -18.52
CA ARG A 624 5.49 18.72 -18.93
C ARG A 624 5.36 19.72 -17.78
N MET A 625 5.23 19.23 -16.55
CA MET A 625 5.26 20.03 -15.32
C MET A 625 6.69 20.43 -14.91
N GLY A 626 7.72 19.99 -15.64
CA GLY A 626 9.11 20.41 -15.38
C GLY A 626 9.79 19.70 -14.22
N HIS A 627 9.26 18.56 -13.78
CA HIS A 627 9.92 17.73 -12.77
C HIS A 627 11.30 17.26 -13.25
N ASP A 628 12.24 17.16 -12.33
CA ASP A 628 13.59 16.64 -12.58
C ASP A 628 13.57 15.25 -13.25
N LEU A 629 14.36 15.10 -14.32
CA LEU A 629 14.34 13.90 -15.16
C LEU A 629 14.93 12.68 -14.45
N GLU A 630 15.92 12.86 -13.58
CA GLU A 630 16.52 11.77 -12.82
C GLU A 630 15.53 11.26 -11.76
N ALA A 631 14.84 12.17 -11.08
CA ALA A 631 13.75 11.81 -10.16
C ALA A 631 12.59 11.09 -10.89
N LEU A 632 12.16 11.57 -12.06
CA LEU A 632 11.14 10.89 -12.86
C LEU A 632 11.61 9.52 -13.38
N TYR A 633 12.90 9.37 -13.65
CA TYR A 633 13.47 8.12 -14.12
C TYR A 633 13.32 6.99 -13.09
N GLU A 634 13.43 7.28 -11.79
CA GLU A 634 13.39 6.29 -10.70
C GLU A 634 11.99 6.03 -10.12
N ARG A 635 11.07 6.98 -10.26
CA ARG A 635 9.73 6.96 -9.64
C ARG A 635 8.83 5.84 -10.16
N THR A 636 8.25 5.06 -9.25
CA THR A 636 7.42 3.88 -9.61
C THR A 636 6.13 4.25 -10.32
N ASP A 637 5.47 5.34 -9.93
CA ASP A 637 4.19 5.79 -10.49
C ASP A 637 4.27 6.19 -11.97
N VAL A 638 5.46 6.55 -12.45
CA VAL A 638 5.72 6.91 -13.86
C VAL A 638 6.46 5.80 -14.63
N ARG A 639 6.85 4.69 -13.97
CA ARG A 639 7.58 3.55 -14.56
C ARG A 639 6.87 2.19 -14.45
N ALA A 640 5.72 2.15 -13.77
CA ALA A 640 4.96 0.92 -13.56
C ALA A 640 4.48 0.27 -14.88
N ASP A 641 4.42 1.02 -15.99
CA ASP A 641 4.00 0.54 -17.30
C ASP A 641 4.88 -0.60 -17.82
N SER A 642 6.19 -0.60 -17.55
CA SER A 642 7.09 -1.69 -17.96
C SER A 642 6.62 -3.05 -17.41
N MET A 643 6.28 -3.11 -16.13
CA MET A 643 5.78 -4.34 -15.49
C MET A 643 4.34 -4.67 -15.92
N VAL A 644 3.48 -3.67 -16.10
CA VAL A 644 2.09 -3.85 -16.58
C VAL A 644 2.09 -4.42 -18.00
N ILE A 645 2.98 -3.95 -18.88
CA ILE A 645 3.15 -4.47 -20.24
C ILE A 645 3.68 -5.91 -20.21
N GLY A 646 4.61 -6.22 -19.29
CA GLY A 646 5.01 -7.61 -19.03
C GLY A 646 3.85 -8.50 -18.61
N ALA A 647 2.98 -8.02 -17.70
CA ALA A 647 1.78 -8.74 -17.29
C ALA A 647 0.79 -8.94 -18.44
N MET A 648 0.63 -7.92 -19.29
CA MET A 648 -0.19 -7.96 -20.50
C MET A 648 0.32 -9.03 -21.47
N ALA A 649 1.63 -9.12 -21.68
CA ALA A 649 2.26 -10.16 -22.49
C ALA A 649 2.02 -11.57 -21.91
N ALA A 650 2.09 -11.74 -20.59
CA ALA A 650 1.80 -13.03 -19.96
C ALA A 650 0.34 -13.48 -20.15
N VAL A 651 -0.61 -12.55 -20.06
CA VAL A 651 -2.03 -12.81 -20.30
C VAL A 651 -2.26 -13.17 -21.78
N ALA A 652 -1.69 -12.39 -22.71
CA ALA A 652 -1.80 -12.64 -24.14
C ALA A 652 -1.19 -13.98 -24.55
N TRP A 653 -0.03 -14.33 -23.99
CA TRP A 653 0.64 -15.62 -24.17
C TRP A 653 -0.20 -16.78 -23.63
N ARG A 654 -0.70 -16.68 -22.40
CA ARG A 654 -1.54 -17.72 -21.78
C ARG A 654 -2.80 -18.00 -22.60
N ALA A 655 -3.41 -16.95 -23.14
CA ALA A 655 -4.61 -17.01 -23.96
C ALA A 655 -4.35 -17.34 -25.43
N ARG A 656 -3.08 -17.53 -25.85
CA ARG A 656 -2.67 -17.83 -27.22
C ARG A 656 -3.17 -16.82 -28.25
N LEU A 657 -3.20 -15.54 -27.89
CA LEU A 657 -3.72 -14.47 -28.74
C LEU A 657 -2.74 -14.00 -29.81
N VAL A 658 -1.45 -14.29 -29.64
CA VAL A 658 -0.40 -13.85 -30.57
C VAL A 658 0.08 -15.06 -31.38
N PRO A 659 -0.12 -15.09 -32.71
CA PRO A 659 0.42 -16.14 -33.56
C PRO A 659 1.95 -16.18 -33.51
N LYS A 660 2.56 -17.38 -33.55
CA LYS A 660 4.02 -17.56 -33.47
C LYS A 660 4.81 -16.70 -34.47
N ARG A 661 4.35 -16.61 -35.72
CA ARG A 661 4.98 -15.78 -36.76
C ARG A 661 4.96 -14.29 -36.39
N VAL A 662 3.84 -13.80 -35.85
CA VAL A 662 3.71 -12.41 -35.39
C VAL A 662 4.64 -12.16 -34.20
N ALA A 663 4.65 -13.08 -33.22
CA ALA A 663 5.58 -13.00 -32.09
C ALA A 663 7.03 -12.91 -32.57
N SER A 664 7.43 -13.72 -33.56
CA SER A 664 8.79 -13.72 -34.09
C SER A 664 9.15 -12.45 -34.85
N THR A 665 8.30 -11.98 -35.75
CA THR A 665 8.53 -10.72 -36.48
C THR A 665 8.59 -9.52 -35.53
N CYS A 666 7.62 -9.41 -34.60
CA CYS A 666 7.61 -8.34 -33.60
C CYS A 666 8.80 -8.45 -32.64
N GLY A 667 9.21 -9.66 -32.28
CA GLY A 667 10.40 -9.91 -31.48
C GLY A 667 11.66 -9.42 -32.16
N LEU A 668 11.85 -9.74 -33.45
CA LEU A 668 12.99 -9.27 -34.24
C LEU A 668 13.02 -7.74 -34.35
N ILE A 669 11.89 -7.12 -34.70
CA ILE A 669 11.77 -5.66 -34.77
C ILE A 669 12.07 -5.04 -33.39
N GLY A 670 11.51 -5.61 -32.33
CA GLY A 670 11.75 -5.19 -30.96
C GLY A 670 13.22 -5.33 -30.55
N GLY A 671 13.88 -6.42 -30.92
CA GLY A 671 15.30 -6.66 -30.63
C GLY A 671 16.21 -5.67 -31.35
N VAL A 672 15.95 -5.38 -32.63
CA VAL A 672 16.67 -4.36 -33.40
C VAL A 672 16.44 -2.96 -32.81
N PHE A 673 15.20 -2.64 -32.44
CA PHE A 673 14.87 -1.39 -31.77
C PHE A 673 15.61 -1.24 -30.43
N LEU A 674 15.61 -2.29 -29.58
CA LEU A 674 16.30 -2.27 -28.28
C LEU A 674 17.80 -2.12 -28.45
N LEU A 675 18.40 -2.82 -29.41
CA LEU A 675 19.82 -2.66 -29.72
C LEU A 675 20.14 -1.21 -30.12
N GLY A 676 19.30 -0.61 -30.98
CA GLY A 676 19.46 0.80 -31.34
C GLY A 676 19.28 1.74 -30.14
N ALA A 677 18.26 1.50 -29.32
CA ALA A 677 18.03 2.28 -28.12
C ALA A 677 19.24 2.20 -27.16
N TRP A 678 19.86 1.02 -27.00
CA TRP A 678 21.05 0.83 -26.17
C TRP A 678 22.30 1.54 -26.71
N MET A 679 22.41 1.70 -28.03
CA MET A 679 23.56 2.36 -28.64
C MET A 679 23.46 3.89 -28.59
N TRP A 680 22.26 4.45 -28.81
CA TRP A 680 22.10 5.88 -29.11
C TRP A 680 21.34 6.71 -28.08
N THR A 681 20.68 6.09 -27.09
CA THR A 681 19.84 6.82 -26.13
C THR A 681 20.63 7.30 -24.92
N SER A 682 20.38 8.54 -24.47
CA SER A 682 20.85 9.04 -23.17
C SER A 682 19.71 9.06 -22.13
N ALA A 683 20.02 8.93 -20.84
CA ALA A 683 19.04 8.90 -19.77
C ALA A 683 18.17 10.18 -19.72
N GLY A 684 18.74 11.34 -20.04
CA GLY A 684 18.04 12.63 -20.11
C GLY A 684 17.25 12.88 -21.40
N SER A 685 17.08 11.89 -22.29
CA SER A 685 16.41 12.13 -23.59
C SER A 685 14.92 12.38 -23.41
N ALA A 686 14.43 13.57 -23.80
CA ALA A 686 13.02 13.97 -23.65
C ALA A 686 12.01 12.97 -24.28
N TRP A 687 12.37 12.31 -25.38
CA TRP A 687 11.50 11.34 -26.04
C TRP A 687 11.16 10.13 -25.15
N LEU A 688 12.03 9.76 -24.20
CA LEU A 688 11.78 8.69 -23.23
C LEU A 688 10.58 9.00 -22.35
N PHE A 689 10.50 10.25 -21.88
CA PHE A 689 9.42 10.73 -21.03
C PHE A 689 8.13 11.00 -21.82
N ALA A 690 8.24 11.26 -23.12
CA ALA A 690 7.11 11.42 -24.05
C ALA A 690 6.50 10.11 -24.57
N GLY A 691 6.88 8.96 -24.02
CA GLY A 691 6.34 7.64 -24.38
C GLY A 691 7.40 6.61 -24.74
N GLY A 692 8.66 7.03 -24.88
CA GLY A 692 9.76 6.14 -25.22
C GLY A 692 9.98 4.99 -24.24
N PHE A 693 9.83 5.19 -22.93
CA PHE A 693 9.88 4.09 -21.97
C PHE A 693 8.77 3.05 -22.21
N THR A 694 7.55 3.46 -22.54
CA THR A 694 6.46 2.54 -22.91
C THR A 694 6.79 1.78 -24.19
N LEU A 695 7.44 2.44 -25.17
CA LEU A 695 7.87 1.79 -26.41
C LEU A 695 8.99 0.76 -26.16
N VAL A 696 9.97 1.09 -25.34
CA VAL A 696 11.02 0.15 -24.87
C VAL A 696 10.40 -1.04 -24.15
N ALA A 697 9.41 -0.80 -23.29
CA ALA A 697 8.69 -1.86 -22.61
C ALA A 697 7.91 -2.76 -23.58
N ALA A 698 7.23 -2.19 -24.57
CA ALA A 698 6.51 -2.94 -25.61
C ALA A 698 7.46 -3.78 -26.47
N ALA A 699 8.61 -3.22 -26.88
CA ALA A 699 9.65 -3.95 -27.60
C ALA A 699 10.22 -5.11 -26.77
N SER A 700 10.48 -4.88 -25.48
CA SER A 700 10.93 -5.91 -24.54
C SER A 700 9.91 -7.03 -24.36
N ALA A 701 8.62 -6.71 -24.33
CA ALA A 701 7.55 -7.70 -24.26
C ALA A 701 7.42 -8.52 -25.55
N ALA A 702 7.61 -7.89 -26.72
CA ALA A 702 7.66 -8.60 -27.99
C ALA A 702 8.82 -9.59 -28.05
N VAL A 703 10.01 -9.18 -27.59
CA VAL A 703 11.18 -10.07 -27.46
C VAL A 703 10.92 -11.22 -26.49
N ALA A 704 10.27 -10.95 -25.35
CA ALA A 704 9.92 -12.00 -24.40
C ALA A 704 8.94 -13.03 -24.99
N LEU A 705 7.94 -12.57 -25.78
CA LEU A 705 6.98 -13.45 -26.45
C LEU A 705 7.64 -14.30 -27.55
N ASP A 706 8.54 -13.72 -28.34
CA ASP A 706 9.34 -14.44 -29.34
C ASP A 706 10.14 -15.57 -28.69
N VAL A 707 10.89 -15.27 -27.64
CA VAL A 707 11.76 -16.24 -26.96
C VAL A 707 10.99 -17.40 -26.30
N VAL A 708 9.74 -17.17 -25.87
CA VAL A 708 8.93 -18.20 -25.19
C VAL A 708 8.11 -19.05 -26.16
N ASP A 709 7.77 -18.56 -27.36
CA ASP A 709 6.77 -19.21 -28.21
C ASP A 709 7.19 -19.45 -29.67
N ALA A 710 8.26 -18.80 -30.17
CA ALA A 710 8.68 -18.92 -31.57
C ALA A 710 9.74 -20.03 -31.76
N ASP A 711 9.37 -21.04 -32.55
CA ASP A 711 10.30 -22.09 -32.99
C ASP A 711 11.30 -21.47 -33.98
N GLY A 712 12.60 -21.68 -33.77
CA GLY A 712 13.65 -21.16 -34.66
C GLY A 712 13.94 -19.65 -34.53
N SER A 713 13.51 -18.99 -33.45
CA SER A 713 13.82 -17.59 -33.19
C SER A 713 15.34 -17.32 -33.15
N VAL A 714 15.80 -16.34 -33.93
CA VAL A 714 17.19 -15.85 -33.90
C VAL A 714 17.53 -15.27 -32.53
N ILE A 715 16.63 -14.49 -31.93
CA ILE A 715 16.84 -13.92 -30.59
C ILE A 715 16.85 -15.03 -29.54
N GLY A 716 15.98 -16.04 -29.69
CA GLY A 716 15.96 -17.23 -28.86
C GLY A 716 17.27 -18.01 -28.92
N ALA A 717 17.89 -18.13 -30.11
CA ALA A 717 19.19 -18.76 -30.27
C ALA A 717 20.31 -17.97 -29.58
N ILE A 718 20.33 -16.64 -29.74
CA ILE A 718 21.29 -15.75 -29.06
C ILE A 718 21.12 -15.85 -27.54
N ALA A 719 19.90 -15.69 -27.03
CA ALA A 719 19.61 -15.81 -25.61
C ALA A 719 19.83 -17.24 -25.08
N GLY A 720 19.76 -18.25 -25.94
CA GLY A 720 20.08 -19.64 -25.60
C GLY A 720 21.58 -19.88 -25.32
N TRP A 721 22.46 -18.95 -25.69
CA TRP A 721 23.90 -19.09 -25.53
C TRP A 721 24.31 -19.26 -24.06
N ALA A 722 25.12 -20.29 -23.78
CA ALA A 722 25.42 -20.71 -22.41
C ALA A 722 26.01 -19.59 -21.51
N PRO A 723 26.94 -18.73 -21.98
CA PRO A 723 27.42 -17.59 -21.21
C PRO A 723 26.34 -16.60 -20.79
N LEU A 724 25.43 -16.22 -21.70
CA LEU A 724 24.32 -15.31 -21.37
C LEU A 724 23.37 -15.93 -20.35
N ARG A 725 23.07 -17.22 -20.47
CA ARG A 725 22.26 -17.93 -19.47
C ARG A 725 22.94 -17.96 -18.11
N SER A 726 24.26 -18.15 -18.07
CA SER A 726 25.03 -18.13 -16.81
C SER A 726 25.02 -16.75 -16.17
N LEU A 727 25.21 -15.68 -16.94
CA LEU A 727 25.05 -14.30 -16.46
C LEU A 727 23.63 -14.05 -15.95
N GLY A 728 22.63 -14.52 -16.68
CA GLY A 728 21.21 -14.42 -16.29
C GLY A 728 20.90 -15.05 -14.93
N ARG A 729 21.51 -16.19 -14.62
CA ARG A 729 21.32 -16.88 -13.34
C ARG A 729 21.86 -16.10 -12.14
N ILE A 730 23.00 -15.43 -12.31
CA ILE A 730 23.63 -14.62 -11.26
C ILE A 730 23.22 -13.14 -11.32
N SER A 731 22.36 -12.75 -12.26
CA SER A 731 22.03 -11.35 -12.57
C SER A 731 21.61 -10.53 -11.36
N TYR A 732 20.88 -11.11 -10.42
CA TYR A 732 20.48 -10.43 -9.19
C TYR A 732 21.68 -10.09 -8.30
N SER A 733 22.51 -11.08 -7.98
CA SER A 733 23.74 -10.86 -7.22
C SER A 733 24.69 -9.91 -7.96
N LEU A 734 24.83 -10.08 -9.28
CA LEU A 734 25.66 -9.20 -10.11
C LEU A 734 25.17 -7.74 -10.10
N TYR A 735 23.85 -7.56 -10.12
CA TYR A 735 23.25 -6.24 -9.98
C TYR A 735 23.60 -5.58 -8.65
N LEU A 736 23.57 -6.31 -7.53
CA LEU A 736 23.95 -5.74 -6.23
C LEU A 736 25.41 -5.27 -6.21
N TRP A 737 26.33 -6.11 -6.68
CA TRP A 737 27.77 -5.91 -6.45
C TRP A 737 28.48 -5.04 -7.48
N HIS A 738 28.00 -4.96 -8.72
CA HIS A 738 28.79 -4.36 -9.80
C HIS A 738 29.12 -2.87 -9.60
N LEU A 739 28.15 -2.06 -9.17
CA LEU A 739 28.35 -0.61 -9.12
C LEU A 739 29.29 -0.17 -7.99
N PRO A 740 29.19 -0.67 -6.74
CA PRO A 740 30.20 -0.40 -5.73
C PRO A 740 31.59 -0.83 -6.15
N ILE A 741 31.73 -2.01 -6.76
CA ILE A 741 33.04 -2.49 -7.24
C ILE A 741 33.60 -1.52 -8.30
N PHE A 742 32.79 -1.02 -9.23
CA PHE A 742 33.26 -0.06 -10.23
C PHE A 742 33.74 1.23 -9.58
N VAL A 743 32.98 1.77 -8.63
CA VAL A 743 33.32 2.99 -7.90
C VAL A 743 34.55 2.80 -7.01
N TRP A 744 34.67 1.69 -6.28
CA TRP A 744 35.82 1.38 -5.43
C TRP A 744 37.10 1.22 -6.26
N PHE A 745 37.03 0.56 -7.41
CA PHE A 745 38.18 0.47 -8.32
C PHE A 745 38.55 1.85 -8.88
N ALA A 746 37.57 2.66 -9.28
CA ALA A 746 37.82 4.01 -9.78
C ALA A 746 38.49 4.92 -8.73
N ARG A 747 38.05 4.83 -7.46
CA ARG A 747 38.64 5.60 -6.34
C ARG A 747 40.00 5.05 -5.89
N GLY A 748 40.14 3.73 -5.80
CA GLY A 748 41.33 3.08 -5.24
C GLY A 748 42.48 2.89 -6.25
N LEU A 749 42.18 2.87 -7.56
CA LEU A 749 43.17 2.70 -8.64
C LEU A 749 43.00 3.80 -9.71
N PRO A 750 43.11 5.10 -9.36
CA PRO A 750 42.83 6.20 -10.28
C PRO A 750 43.79 6.22 -11.48
N ASP A 751 45.06 5.83 -11.29
CA ASP A 751 46.12 5.85 -12.30
C ASP A 751 46.07 4.67 -13.28
N MET A 752 45.25 3.66 -13.00
CA MET A 752 45.08 2.50 -13.87
C MET A 752 44.33 2.90 -15.15
N HIS A 753 44.82 2.43 -16.32
CA HIS A 753 44.18 2.70 -17.60
C HIS A 753 42.70 2.29 -17.59
N GLY A 754 41.81 3.25 -17.88
CA GLY A 754 40.36 3.11 -17.67
C GLY A 754 39.73 1.82 -18.22
N PRO A 755 39.88 1.50 -19.52
CA PRO A 755 39.38 0.24 -20.08
C PRO A 755 39.86 -1.02 -19.36
N LEU A 756 41.13 -1.04 -18.90
CA LEU A 756 41.67 -2.18 -18.15
C LEU A 756 41.06 -2.24 -16.75
N ARG A 757 40.95 -1.09 -16.07
CA ARG A 757 40.27 -0.97 -14.77
C ARG A 757 38.83 -1.48 -14.84
N TYR A 758 38.07 -1.07 -15.85
CA TYR A 758 36.70 -1.56 -16.08
C TYR A 758 36.67 -3.08 -16.32
N ALA A 759 37.55 -3.61 -17.18
CA ALA A 759 37.60 -5.05 -17.45
C ALA A 759 37.88 -5.87 -16.18
N VAL A 760 38.84 -5.42 -15.35
CA VAL A 760 39.13 -6.06 -14.06
C VAL A 760 37.92 -5.94 -13.12
N ALA A 761 37.31 -4.76 -13.02
CA ALA A 761 36.14 -4.54 -12.18
C ALA A 761 34.94 -5.42 -12.59
N VAL A 762 34.71 -5.64 -13.89
CA VAL A 762 33.69 -6.58 -14.40
C VAL A 762 34.00 -8.01 -13.97
N VAL A 763 35.25 -8.46 -14.13
CA VAL A 763 35.67 -9.82 -13.73
C VAL A 763 35.48 -10.03 -12.22
N VAL A 764 35.90 -9.06 -11.40
CA VAL A 764 35.71 -9.09 -9.95
C VAL A 764 34.23 -9.08 -9.59
N SER A 765 33.42 -8.26 -10.25
CA SER A 765 31.97 -8.22 -10.04
C SER A 765 31.31 -9.56 -10.34
N VAL A 766 31.66 -10.22 -11.45
CA VAL A 766 31.16 -11.55 -11.79
C VAL A 766 31.61 -12.60 -10.77
N ALA A 767 32.85 -12.53 -10.31
CA ALA A 767 33.38 -13.46 -9.30
C ALA A 767 32.65 -13.30 -7.96
N VAL A 768 32.57 -12.07 -7.42
CA VAL A 768 31.88 -11.77 -6.16
C VAL A 768 30.40 -12.12 -6.25
N ALA A 769 29.74 -11.78 -7.35
CA ALA A 769 28.35 -12.13 -7.60
C ALA A 769 28.13 -13.65 -7.63
N SER A 770 29.04 -14.41 -8.25
CA SER A 770 28.96 -15.87 -8.30
C SER A 770 29.11 -16.50 -6.92
N ILE A 771 30.02 -15.95 -6.08
CA ILE A 771 30.21 -16.38 -4.69
C ILE A 771 28.97 -16.06 -3.85
N SER A 772 28.48 -14.81 -3.91
CA SER A 772 27.25 -14.36 -3.24
C SER A 772 26.05 -15.24 -3.61
N TYR A 773 25.90 -15.52 -4.91
CA TYR A 773 24.85 -16.40 -5.43
C TYR A 773 24.98 -17.82 -4.87
N ALA A 774 26.18 -18.41 -4.88
CA ALA A 774 26.40 -19.78 -4.42
C ALA A 774 26.20 -19.95 -2.91
N LEU A 775 26.62 -18.96 -2.11
CA LEU A 775 26.56 -19.01 -0.65
C LEU A 775 25.18 -18.71 -0.09
N VAL A 776 24.47 -17.72 -0.67
CA VAL A 776 23.21 -17.22 -0.11
C VAL A 776 22.04 -17.57 -1.00
N GLU A 777 21.99 -17.05 -2.22
CA GLU A 777 20.81 -17.13 -3.08
C GLU A 777 20.45 -18.58 -3.42
N ARG A 778 21.44 -19.38 -3.85
CA ARG A 778 21.24 -20.80 -4.23
C ARG A 778 20.82 -21.66 -3.05
N ARG A 779 21.44 -21.48 -1.87
CA ARG A 779 21.16 -22.31 -0.67
C ARG A 779 19.75 -22.07 -0.13
N VAL A 780 19.29 -20.82 -0.13
CA VAL A 780 17.92 -20.48 0.29
C VAL A 780 16.88 -21.05 -0.68
N VAL A 781 17.19 -21.12 -1.97
CA VAL A 781 16.30 -21.72 -2.98
C VAL A 781 16.32 -23.26 -2.93
N SER A 782 17.48 -23.89 -2.70
CA SER A 782 17.63 -25.36 -2.69
C SER A 782 17.07 -26.02 -1.42
N ALA A 783 17.32 -25.45 -0.24
CA ALA A 783 16.83 -25.98 1.04
C ALA A 783 15.30 -26.20 1.07
N ARG A 784 14.57 -25.47 0.23
CA ARG A 784 13.12 -25.63 0.07
C ARG A 784 12.71 -26.75 -0.90
N ARG A 785 13.48 -27.02 -1.95
CA ARG A 785 13.21 -28.17 -2.83
C ARG A 785 13.28 -29.45 -2.01
N ASP A 786 14.27 -29.52 -1.12
CA ASP A 786 14.48 -30.66 -0.23
C ASP A 786 13.36 -30.73 0.83
N ALA A 787 12.99 -29.61 1.47
CA ALA A 787 11.87 -29.58 2.41
C ALA A 787 10.51 -29.95 1.76
N ALA A 788 10.25 -29.50 0.53
CA ALA A 788 9.02 -29.85 -0.19
C ALA A 788 9.01 -31.30 -0.68
N ALA A 789 10.18 -31.87 -1.01
CA ALA A 789 10.32 -33.28 -1.36
C ALA A 789 10.05 -34.18 -0.14
N VAL A 790 10.58 -33.81 1.04
CA VAL A 790 10.32 -34.49 2.32
C VAL A 790 8.84 -34.43 2.70
N GLU A 791 8.19 -33.28 2.54
CA GLU A 791 6.75 -33.11 2.81
C GLU A 791 5.87 -33.91 1.83
N SER A 792 6.28 -34.05 0.56
CA SER A 792 5.59 -34.92 -0.42
C SER A 792 5.84 -36.41 -0.21
N ALA A 793 7.02 -36.80 0.31
CA ALA A 793 7.34 -38.18 0.64
C ALA A 793 6.60 -38.66 1.91
N GLY A 794 6.39 -37.76 2.89
CA GLY A 794 5.64 -38.05 4.12
C GLY A 794 4.12 -38.19 3.93
N VAL A 795 3.56 -37.71 2.82
CA VAL A 795 2.14 -37.89 2.46
C VAL A 795 1.91 -39.20 1.68
N GLY A 796 2.98 -39.80 1.13
CA GLY A 796 2.92 -41.05 0.36
C GLY A 796 3.04 -42.35 1.16
N SER A 797 3.40 -42.30 2.45
CA SER A 797 3.58 -43.49 3.30
C SER A 797 2.45 -43.75 4.31
N GLY A 798 1.39 -42.95 4.30
CA GLY A 798 0.25 -43.07 5.24
C GLY A 798 -0.92 -43.94 4.76
N GLY A 799 -0.77 -44.72 3.69
CA GLY A 799 -1.88 -45.41 3.03
C GLY A 799 -1.52 -46.78 2.48
N VAL A 800 -1.04 -47.68 3.34
CA VAL A 800 -1.15 -49.12 3.08
C VAL A 800 -1.82 -49.77 4.29
N SER A 801 -2.89 -50.48 3.97
CA SER A 801 -3.90 -51.09 4.83
C SER A 801 -3.35 -52.03 5.91
N GLY A 802 -3.89 -51.88 7.13
CA GLY A 802 -3.98 -52.95 8.11
C GLY A 802 -5.44 -53.13 8.52
N ASN A 803 -6.22 -53.85 7.69
CA ASN A 803 -7.50 -54.40 8.11
C ASN A 803 -7.19 -55.70 8.86
N ALA A 804 -7.38 -55.71 10.18
CA ALA A 804 -7.33 -56.92 10.98
C ALA A 804 -8.49 -56.89 11.97
N ASP A 805 -9.48 -57.71 11.64
CA ASP A 805 -10.65 -58.06 12.45
C ASP A 805 -10.25 -58.44 13.87
N ARG A 806 -10.98 -57.87 14.84
CA ARG A 806 -11.11 -58.43 16.18
C ARG A 806 -12.23 -59.45 16.14
N ASP A 807 -11.88 -60.72 15.98
CA ASP A 807 -12.67 -61.80 16.56
C ASP A 807 -11.73 -62.88 17.08
N GLY A 808 -11.94 -63.23 18.34
CA GLY A 808 -11.08 -64.11 19.08
C GLY A 808 -11.15 -65.55 18.59
N ARG A 809 -10.00 -66.22 18.56
CA ARG A 809 -9.85 -67.58 19.06
C ARG A 809 -8.37 -67.94 19.25
N MET A 810 -8.16 -68.50 20.41
CA MET A 810 -6.97 -69.15 20.93
C MET A 810 -6.55 -70.31 20.02
N ALA A 811 -5.29 -70.34 19.58
CA ALA A 811 -4.64 -71.57 19.12
C ALA A 811 -3.10 -71.43 19.23
N ILE A 812 -2.53 -72.40 19.94
CA ILE A 812 -1.11 -72.64 20.18
C ILE A 812 -0.62 -73.60 19.09
N ASP A 813 0.47 -73.27 18.40
CA ASP A 813 1.51 -74.16 17.84
C ASP A 813 2.49 -73.26 17.06
N GLY A 814 3.81 -73.40 17.04
CA GLY A 814 4.64 -74.60 17.11
C GLY A 814 5.45 -74.70 15.79
N ASP A 815 6.78 -74.73 15.92
CA ASP A 815 7.75 -75.24 14.93
C ASP A 815 8.39 -74.31 13.84
N ARG A 816 9.66 -73.96 14.11
CA ARG A 816 10.90 -74.39 13.41
C ARG A 816 11.42 -73.77 12.09
N ARG A 817 12.76 -73.57 12.15
CA ARG A 817 13.87 -73.69 11.16
C ARG A 817 14.17 -72.44 10.28
N VAL A 818 15.34 -71.79 10.41
CA VAL A 818 16.74 -72.17 10.07
C VAL A 818 17.02 -72.15 8.56
N GLY A 819 18.02 -71.36 8.13
CA GLY A 819 18.79 -71.63 6.91
C GLY A 819 19.42 -70.44 6.19
N ASP A 820 20.71 -70.21 6.44
CA ASP A 820 21.64 -69.31 5.74
C ASP A 820 21.79 -69.54 4.21
N ARG A 821 22.28 -68.51 3.51
CA ARG A 821 23.44 -68.48 2.55
C ARG A 821 23.58 -67.06 1.96
N LEU A 822 24.67 -66.32 2.22
CA LEU A 822 25.91 -66.21 1.40
C LEU A 822 25.63 -65.84 -0.08
N GLY A 823 26.23 -64.86 -0.75
CA GLY A 823 27.38 -63.99 -0.54
C GLY A 823 27.85 -63.43 -1.92
N SER A 824 28.72 -62.41 -1.92
CA SER A 824 29.48 -61.82 -3.06
C SER A 824 28.69 -61.15 -4.20
N GLY A 825 29.13 -60.07 -4.85
CA GLY A 825 30.38 -59.30 -4.84
C GLY A 825 30.31 -58.23 -5.96
N GLU A 826 31.16 -57.22 -5.82
CA GLU A 826 31.39 -56.02 -6.67
C GLU A 826 30.44 -54.82 -6.56
#